data_AF-A0A0W0FWY4-F1
#
_entry.id   AF-A0A0W0FWY4-F1
#
_cell.length_a   1.000
_cell.length_b   1.000
_cell.length_c   1.000
_cell.angle_alpha   90.00
_cell.angle_beta   90.00
_cell.angle_gamma   90.00
#
_symmetry.space_group_name_H-M   'P 1'
#
loop_
_entity.id
_entity.type
_entity.pdbx_description
1 polymer ?
#
loop_
_entity_poly.entity_id
_entity_poly.type
_entity_poly.pdbx_seq_one_letter_code
_entity_poly.pdbx_strand_id
1 'polypeptide(L)'
;MVSILFTIIWLAGFASAQSPAWGQCGGIGWTGATTCVSGSACVKQNDCEIVSLGGRFQFLSTPTLDYSQCIPGATIPPASTTATSVPVPSGTPPSGANYWFSFGDSYTQTGFEITGTAPSIGNEFGNPPFPGWTSTGNLENWIDFNTANFNKSLILTYNFAYGGATIDANLVKPYDPSVRSLIDQVNIFLNSVGKPSVNVPWTSKNALFSIWIGINDIGNSYYQSGDRGAFSDTLLNAEFALVQKLHARTLYPSNPGNIASGKFSSRFLVPDLTTVYLPTFQMLSQSKDAQTLESTVISGFNSRLATKIASFKSNHSGVTTYLYDSYAGFAKILDNPTSYGFKDATSYGNSPDLFWFNDLHPTSPAHKYFAQDVAKTKIAPLGEWSESALPTMFKSPLFALIGLAAAVSAQEANFWFSFGDSYTQTGFEINGTAPAPGNPLGNPDYPGWTATGGENWVDYGTTVYNKSLVLTYNFAYGGATIDANLVPPYEPTVRSLTDQVNIFLGSAVAEQPESAPWTSENALFSIWIGINDIGNSWYLGGDRDACRIRPRAAAREFLDFTTLVRGVTMNSDGLSAAMISSDDVGARNFLWVNVPPVQRTPAVLSSSDTNSQELEKSVIEGFNSKLETKIEAFKANNSDISTYLYDSYVGFTKILDDPTSYGFRDATTYGEGEDIFWGNDYHPSSYAHKYLAEDVAEVLADTIW
;
A
#
# COMPACT_ATOMS: atom_id res chain seq x y z
N MET A 1 -70.17 11.08 53.92
CA MET A 1 -68.80 10.82 53.47
C MET A 1 -68.75 9.38 52.94
N VAL A 2 -68.45 9.27 51.65
CA VAL A 2 -67.97 8.13 50.84
C VAL A 2 -68.18 6.70 51.39
N SER A 3 -69.04 5.95 50.68
CA SER A 3 -69.20 4.49 50.71
C SER A 3 -68.06 3.79 49.97
N ILE A 4 -67.54 2.69 50.53
CA ILE A 4 -66.69 1.72 49.83
C ILE A 4 -67.34 0.33 49.96
N LEU A 5 -67.75 -0.22 48.83
CA LEU A 5 -68.12 -1.62 48.64
C LEU A 5 -67.19 -2.16 47.55
N PHE A 6 -66.37 -3.14 47.91
CA PHE A 6 -65.45 -3.82 47.02
C PHE A 6 -66.21 -4.77 46.09
N THR A 7 -66.05 -4.60 44.78
CA THR A 7 -66.45 -5.56 43.75
C THR A 7 -65.21 -5.98 42.97
N ILE A 8 -64.98 -7.28 42.89
CA ILE A 8 -63.88 -7.95 42.20
C ILE A 8 -64.05 -7.81 40.68
N ILE A 9 -63.02 -7.32 39.96
CA ILE A 9 -62.89 -7.41 38.49
C ILE A 9 -61.53 -8.03 38.17
N TRP A 10 -61.57 -9.03 37.28
CA TRP A 10 -60.44 -9.80 36.74
C TRP A 10 -59.32 -8.93 36.14
N LEU A 11 -58.06 -9.22 36.50
CA LEU A 11 -56.88 -8.82 35.73
C LEU A 11 -56.45 -10.01 34.84
N ALA A 12 -56.83 -9.99 33.57
CA ALA A 12 -56.14 -10.76 32.55
C ALA A 12 -54.86 -9.99 32.18
N GLY A 13 -53.70 -10.56 32.51
CA GLY A 13 -52.43 -10.03 32.04
C GLY A 13 -52.39 -10.09 30.51
N PHE A 14 -52.04 -8.98 29.87
CA PHE A 14 -51.72 -8.96 28.44
C PHE A 14 -50.48 -9.83 28.22
N ALA A 15 -50.68 -11.05 27.73
CA ALA A 15 -49.60 -11.78 27.07
C ALA A 15 -49.27 -11.01 25.79
N SER A 16 -48.03 -10.51 25.68
CA SER A 16 -47.54 -9.98 24.41
C SER A 16 -47.48 -11.16 23.44
N ALA A 17 -48.46 -11.26 22.53
CA ALA A 17 -48.51 -12.36 21.58
C ALA A 17 -47.27 -12.28 20.67
N GLN A 18 -46.51 -13.36 20.56
CA GLN A 18 -45.42 -13.45 19.57
C GLN A 18 -46.01 -13.45 18.16
N SER A 19 -45.30 -12.85 17.21
CA SER A 19 -45.71 -12.91 15.81
C SER A 19 -45.48 -14.33 15.29
N PRO A 20 -46.45 -14.96 14.62
CA PRO A 20 -46.30 -16.31 14.09
C PRO A 20 -45.17 -16.36 13.07
N ALA A 21 -44.73 -17.56 12.69
CA ALA A 21 -43.83 -17.72 11.55
C ALA A 21 -44.45 -17.03 10.32
N TRP A 22 -43.64 -16.27 9.60
CA TRP A 22 -44.06 -15.38 8.50
C TRP A 22 -44.98 -14.21 8.92
N GLY A 23 -45.15 -13.96 10.20
CA GLY A 23 -45.85 -12.79 10.72
C GLY A 23 -44.95 -11.55 10.76
N GLN A 24 -45.55 -10.36 10.62
CA GLN A 24 -44.83 -9.09 10.74
C GLN A 24 -44.32 -8.92 12.17
N CYS A 25 -43.05 -8.54 12.31
CA CYS A 25 -42.39 -8.37 13.60
C CYS A 25 -41.65 -7.03 13.74
N GLY A 26 -41.77 -6.14 12.75
CA GLY A 26 -41.14 -4.83 12.76
C GLY A 26 -41.48 -4.01 11.52
N GLY A 27 -40.98 -2.78 11.48
CA GLY A 27 -41.19 -1.83 10.38
C GLY A 27 -41.59 -0.43 10.85
N ILE A 28 -41.42 0.58 9.99
CA ILE A 28 -41.79 1.96 10.32
C ILE A 28 -43.31 2.03 10.54
N GLY A 29 -43.72 2.44 11.75
CA GLY A 29 -45.13 2.54 12.14
C GLY A 29 -45.77 1.24 12.67
N TRP A 30 -45.02 0.13 12.75
CA TRP A 30 -45.52 -1.12 13.33
C TRP A 30 -45.68 -1.01 14.86
N THR A 31 -46.87 -1.33 15.37
CA THR A 31 -47.20 -1.33 16.80
C THR A 31 -47.54 -2.71 17.35
N GLY A 32 -47.44 -3.75 16.51
CA GLY A 32 -47.73 -5.13 16.88
C GLY A 32 -46.54 -5.85 17.51
N ALA A 33 -46.62 -7.18 17.56
CA ALA A 33 -45.60 -8.03 18.15
C ALA A 33 -44.21 -7.80 17.54
N THR A 34 -43.16 -7.69 18.36
CA THR A 34 -41.78 -7.49 17.89
C THR A 34 -40.89 -8.73 18.05
N THR A 35 -41.44 -9.80 18.62
CA THR A 35 -40.75 -11.07 18.86
C THR A 35 -41.46 -12.21 18.15
N CYS A 36 -40.70 -13.12 17.55
CA CYS A 36 -41.21 -14.25 16.78
C CYS A 36 -41.45 -15.49 17.64
N VAL A 37 -42.32 -16.39 17.17
CA VAL A 37 -42.47 -17.72 17.76
C VAL A 37 -41.15 -18.52 17.70
N SER A 38 -40.96 -19.40 18.67
CA SER A 38 -39.76 -20.23 18.82
C SER A 38 -39.37 -20.94 17.51
N GLY A 39 -38.10 -20.83 17.14
CA GLY A 39 -37.57 -21.36 15.88
C GLY A 39 -37.59 -20.39 14.71
N SER A 40 -38.07 -19.15 14.90
CA SER A 40 -38.03 -18.07 13.91
C SER A 40 -37.36 -16.81 14.48
N ALA A 41 -36.74 -16.00 13.63
CA ALA A 41 -36.13 -14.71 13.99
C ALA A 41 -36.79 -13.56 13.22
N CYS A 42 -36.83 -12.37 13.81
CA CYS A 42 -37.36 -11.19 13.13
C CYS A 42 -36.31 -10.61 12.18
N VAL A 43 -36.59 -10.58 10.88
CA VAL A 43 -35.64 -10.17 9.84
C VAL A 43 -36.23 -8.99 9.06
N LYS A 44 -35.44 -7.94 8.79
CA LYS A 44 -35.81 -6.75 7.97
C LYS A 44 -35.90 -7.13 6.48
N GLN A 45 -36.86 -6.57 5.72
CA GLN A 45 -37.30 -7.12 4.43
C GLN A 45 -37.40 -6.18 3.20
N ASN A 46 -37.08 -4.88 3.23
CA ASN A 46 -37.17 -4.06 1.99
C ASN A 46 -35.96 -4.29 1.07
N ASP A 47 -36.03 -4.19 -0.26
CA ASP A 47 -37.15 -4.07 -1.20
C ASP A 47 -36.85 -4.95 -2.43
N CYS A 48 -37.69 -5.97 -2.65
CA CYS A 48 -38.11 -6.55 -3.94
C CYS A 48 -38.53 -8.02 -3.75
N GLU A 49 -39.80 -8.24 -3.41
CA GLU A 49 -40.41 -9.57 -3.57
C GLU A 49 -41.57 -9.51 -4.57
N ILE A 50 -41.51 -10.40 -5.57
CA ILE A 50 -42.60 -10.68 -6.50
C ILE A 50 -43.57 -11.63 -5.78
N VAL A 51 -44.76 -11.15 -5.42
CA VAL A 51 -45.89 -12.03 -5.07
C VAL A 51 -46.90 -12.03 -6.21
N SER A 52 -46.98 -13.14 -6.92
CA SER A 52 -48.05 -13.40 -7.89
C SER A 52 -49.35 -13.70 -7.14
N LEU A 53 -50.31 -12.75 -7.16
CA LEU A 53 -51.71 -13.02 -6.85
C LEU A 53 -52.63 -12.36 -7.88
N GLY A 54 -53.22 -13.19 -8.74
CA GLY A 54 -54.55 -12.98 -9.33
C GLY A 54 -54.84 -11.61 -9.97
N GLY A 55 -54.22 -11.36 -11.13
CA GLY A 55 -54.53 -10.33 -12.13
C GLY A 55 -55.62 -9.29 -11.81
N ARG A 56 -55.18 -8.08 -11.41
CA ARG A 56 -55.76 -6.76 -11.76
C ARG A 56 -54.83 -5.67 -11.22
N PHE A 57 -54.32 -4.80 -12.10
CA PHE A 57 -53.48 -3.65 -11.73
C PHE A 57 -54.32 -2.39 -11.57
N GLN A 58 -54.18 -1.70 -10.45
CA GLN A 58 -54.57 -0.30 -10.28
C GLN A 58 -53.45 0.44 -9.56
N PHE A 59 -53.12 1.65 -10.02
CA PHE A 59 -52.00 2.46 -9.55
C PHE A 59 -52.33 3.14 -8.21
N LEU A 60 -51.36 3.13 -7.28
CA LEU A 60 -51.18 4.15 -6.26
C LEU A 60 -49.69 4.41 -6.06
N SER A 61 -49.32 5.68 -6.10
CA SER A 61 -48.01 6.22 -5.71
C SER A 61 -47.97 6.52 -4.20
N THR A 62 -46.75 6.61 -3.65
CA THR A 62 -46.29 7.05 -2.30
C THR A 62 -45.72 5.93 -1.38
N PRO A 63 -44.95 6.29 -0.32
CA PRO A 63 -43.48 6.22 -0.20
C PRO A 63 -42.97 4.92 0.47
N THR A 64 -41.68 4.60 0.28
CA THR A 64 -40.98 3.40 0.78
C THR A 64 -41.25 3.12 2.27
N LEU A 65 -41.81 1.94 2.58
CA LEU A 65 -42.14 1.47 3.93
C LEU A 65 -41.16 0.38 4.38
N ASP A 66 -40.39 0.64 5.44
CA ASP A 66 -39.61 -0.36 6.19
C ASP A 66 -40.51 -1.46 6.78
N TYR A 67 -40.29 -2.72 6.40
CA TYR A 67 -41.02 -3.94 6.82
C TYR A 67 -40.05 -4.99 7.42
N SER A 68 -40.50 -5.77 8.41
CA SER A 68 -39.73 -6.90 8.98
C SER A 68 -40.64 -8.08 9.32
N GLN A 69 -40.18 -9.31 9.10
CA GLN A 69 -40.97 -10.54 9.21
C GLN A 69 -40.24 -11.65 9.97
N CYS A 70 -41.01 -12.51 10.65
CA CYS A 70 -40.49 -13.70 11.32
C CYS A 70 -40.13 -14.81 10.33
N ILE A 71 -38.85 -15.16 10.22
CA ILE A 71 -38.34 -16.20 9.31
C ILE A 71 -37.86 -17.42 10.12
N PRO A 72 -38.41 -18.63 9.88
CA PRO A 72 -37.95 -19.85 10.54
C PRO A 72 -36.50 -20.23 10.17
N GLY A 73 -35.68 -20.62 11.15
CA GLY A 73 -34.37 -21.26 10.92
C GLY A 73 -33.13 -20.35 10.90
N ALA A 74 -33.26 -19.02 11.06
CA ALA A 74 -32.09 -18.14 11.18
C ALA A 74 -31.44 -18.28 12.57
N THR A 75 -30.12 -18.56 12.62
CA THR A 75 -29.34 -18.69 13.87
C THR A 75 -28.31 -17.57 14.01
N ILE A 76 -28.08 -17.09 15.24
CA ILE A 76 -27.11 -16.02 15.57
C ILE A 76 -25.74 -16.67 15.87
N PRO A 77 -24.61 -16.24 15.27
CA PRO A 77 -23.29 -16.84 15.55
C PRO A 77 -22.63 -16.32 16.84
N PRO A 78 -21.88 -17.16 17.60
CA PRO A 78 -21.03 -16.71 18.71
C PRO A 78 -19.54 -16.56 18.32
N ALA A 79 -18.83 -15.65 19.00
CA ALA A 79 -17.43 -15.28 18.77
C ALA A 79 -16.41 -16.33 19.25
N SER A 80 -15.28 -16.48 18.52
CA SER A 80 -14.16 -17.37 18.88
C SER A 80 -12.82 -16.63 18.83
N THR A 81 -11.94 -16.91 19.80
CA THR A 81 -10.56 -16.41 19.91
C THR A 81 -9.61 -17.60 19.91
N THR A 82 -8.61 -17.65 19.02
CA THR A 82 -7.44 -18.51 19.20
C THR A 82 -6.20 -17.92 18.51
N ALA A 83 -5.09 -17.87 19.23
CA ALA A 83 -3.76 -17.47 18.74
C ALA A 83 -2.96 -18.70 18.28
N THR A 84 -2.18 -18.57 17.21
CA THR A 84 -1.27 -19.61 16.70
C THR A 84 0.14 -19.06 16.42
N SER A 85 1.15 -19.77 16.89
CA SER A 85 2.57 -19.55 16.67
C SER A 85 3.03 -20.10 15.31
N VAL A 86 3.80 -19.32 14.54
CA VAL A 86 4.30 -19.67 13.18
C VAL A 86 5.74 -20.22 13.24
N PRO A 87 6.13 -21.24 12.44
CA PRO A 87 7.51 -21.75 12.36
C PRO A 87 8.42 -20.93 11.45
N VAL A 88 9.73 -20.93 11.75
CA VAL A 88 10.81 -20.24 11.02
C VAL A 88 11.24 -21.01 9.76
N PRO A 89 11.35 -20.39 8.56
CA PRO A 89 11.96 -21.03 7.40
C PRO A 89 13.48 -20.80 7.36
N SER A 90 14.23 -21.90 7.25
CA SER A 90 15.64 -21.92 6.85
C SER A 90 15.72 -22.30 5.37
N GLY A 91 15.88 -21.32 4.48
CA GLY A 91 16.02 -21.53 3.03
C GLY A 91 17.18 -20.73 2.45
N THR A 92 17.84 -21.29 1.43
CA THR A 92 18.90 -20.62 0.67
C THR A 92 18.36 -19.36 -0.03
N PRO A 93 19.00 -18.18 0.05
CA PRO A 93 18.47 -16.96 -0.53
C PRO A 93 18.44 -17.00 -2.07
N PRO A 94 17.50 -16.29 -2.69
CA PRO A 94 17.27 -16.33 -4.13
C PRO A 94 18.36 -15.64 -4.95
N SER A 95 18.50 -16.08 -6.20
CA SER A 95 19.34 -15.47 -7.22
C SER A 95 18.83 -14.06 -7.55
N GLY A 96 19.65 -13.02 -7.34
CA GLY A 96 19.35 -11.64 -7.77
C GLY A 96 19.08 -10.64 -6.65
N ALA A 97 19.04 -11.06 -5.37
CA ALA A 97 18.89 -10.14 -4.24
C ALA A 97 20.10 -9.19 -4.10
N ASN A 98 19.81 -7.93 -3.77
CA ASN A 98 20.79 -6.99 -3.25
C ASN A 98 20.80 -7.02 -1.73
N TYR A 99 21.95 -6.77 -1.12
CA TYR A 99 22.15 -6.82 0.32
C TYR A 99 22.52 -5.44 0.82
N TRP A 100 21.79 -4.93 1.81
CA TRP A 100 22.12 -3.66 2.43
C TRP A 100 22.56 -3.90 3.87
N PHE A 101 23.84 -3.69 4.15
CA PHE A 101 24.39 -3.73 5.50
C PHE A 101 24.47 -2.30 6.04
N SER A 102 23.53 -1.94 6.90
CA SER A 102 23.46 -0.59 7.48
C SER A 102 23.98 -0.57 8.90
N PHE A 103 24.62 0.53 9.26
CA PHE A 103 25.16 0.84 10.59
C PHE A 103 24.81 2.27 10.94
N GLY A 104 24.72 2.59 12.23
CA GLY A 104 24.42 3.95 12.64
C GLY A 104 23.78 4.08 14.01
N ASP A 105 23.13 5.22 14.20
CA ASP A 105 22.43 5.60 15.43
C ASP A 105 20.89 5.48 15.31
N SER A 106 20.17 6.20 16.18
CA SER A 106 18.71 6.17 16.27
C SER A 106 18.00 6.59 15.00
N TYR A 107 18.62 7.42 14.15
CA TYR A 107 17.98 7.88 12.90
C TYR A 107 17.85 6.76 11.87
N THR A 108 18.58 5.66 12.05
CA THR A 108 18.60 4.52 11.15
C THR A 108 18.12 3.24 11.82
N GLN A 109 18.04 3.18 13.15
CA GLN A 109 17.69 1.98 13.90
C GLN A 109 16.30 1.42 13.54
N THR A 110 16.23 0.09 13.37
CA THR A 110 14.98 -0.69 13.29
C THR A 110 14.89 -1.80 14.36
N GLY A 111 15.95 -1.98 15.16
CA GLY A 111 15.98 -2.99 16.24
C GLY A 111 16.44 -4.39 15.83
N PHE A 112 16.99 -4.56 14.63
CA PHE A 112 17.42 -5.86 14.10
C PHE A 112 18.49 -6.54 14.97
N GLU A 113 18.25 -7.83 15.23
CA GLU A 113 19.18 -8.71 15.93
C GLU A 113 19.64 -9.85 15.02
N ILE A 114 20.95 -10.05 14.93
CA ILE A 114 21.53 -11.06 14.04
C ILE A 114 21.17 -12.50 14.41
N THR A 115 20.71 -12.71 15.65
CA THR A 115 20.23 -14.00 16.16
C THR A 115 18.74 -14.23 15.90
N GLY A 116 18.02 -13.22 15.45
CA GLY A 116 16.60 -13.33 15.08
C GLY A 116 16.40 -13.84 13.65
N THR A 117 15.18 -13.68 13.14
CA THR A 117 14.83 -14.03 11.76
C THR A 117 15.66 -13.19 10.78
N ALA A 118 16.40 -13.83 9.89
CA ALA A 118 17.19 -13.13 8.89
C ALA A 118 16.30 -12.47 7.82
N PRO A 119 16.74 -11.36 7.21
CA PRO A 119 16.12 -10.79 6.01
C PRO A 119 15.88 -11.83 4.93
N SER A 120 14.65 -11.91 4.44
CA SER A 120 14.21 -12.78 3.35
C SER A 120 13.24 -12.04 2.43
N ILE A 121 12.87 -12.64 1.30
CA ILE A 121 11.79 -12.11 0.47
C ILE A 121 10.51 -12.03 1.31
N GLY A 122 9.75 -10.94 1.19
CA GLY A 122 8.51 -10.71 1.94
C GLY A 122 8.73 -10.37 3.41
N ASN A 123 9.99 -10.36 3.86
CA ASN A 123 10.42 -9.91 5.18
C ASN A 123 11.82 -9.33 5.06
N GLU A 124 11.94 -8.25 4.30
CA GLU A 124 13.20 -7.67 3.83
C GLU A 124 14.10 -7.16 4.97
N PHE A 125 13.55 -7.00 6.18
CA PHE A 125 14.28 -6.63 7.40
C PHE A 125 14.46 -7.80 8.38
N GLY A 126 13.73 -8.90 8.20
CA GLY A 126 13.83 -10.10 9.03
C GLY A 126 13.20 -9.93 10.41
N ASN A 127 13.88 -9.24 11.31
CA ASN A 127 13.42 -9.02 12.67
C ASN A 127 13.83 -7.62 13.18
N PRO A 128 13.08 -7.06 14.15
CA PRO A 128 11.69 -7.39 14.51
C PRO A 128 10.73 -7.21 13.31
N PRO A 129 9.43 -7.59 13.42
CA PRO A 129 8.47 -7.35 12.35
C PRO A 129 8.48 -5.89 11.90
N PHE A 130 8.42 -5.67 10.58
CA PHE A 130 8.42 -4.35 9.97
C PHE A 130 7.34 -3.42 10.58
N PRO A 131 7.62 -2.11 10.79
CA PRO A 131 8.88 -1.39 10.52
C PRO A 131 9.92 -1.52 11.65
N GLY A 132 9.61 -2.32 12.67
CA GLY A 132 10.48 -2.57 13.81
C GLY A 132 10.45 -1.47 14.88
N TRP A 133 11.56 -1.31 15.58
CA TRP A 133 11.72 -0.35 16.68
C TRP A 133 12.51 0.86 16.20
N THR A 134 11.79 1.86 15.70
CA THR A 134 12.34 3.08 15.12
C THR A 134 12.15 4.28 16.05
N SER A 135 12.98 5.31 15.88
CA SER A 135 12.84 6.57 16.63
C SER A 135 11.69 7.47 16.17
N THR A 136 10.91 7.04 15.17
CA THR A 136 9.77 7.77 14.59
C THR A 136 8.44 7.36 15.24
N GLY A 137 8.48 6.69 16.40
CA GLY A 137 7.30 6.15 17.08
C GLY A 137 6.92 4.74 16.63
N ASN A 138 7.89 3.92 16.22
CA ASN A 138 7.69 2.62 15.56
C ASN A 138 6.95 2.72 14.22
N LEU A 139 7.09 3.84 13.54
CA LEU A 139 6.72 4.01 12.13
C LEU A 139 7.98 3.87 11.26
N GLU A 140 7.85 3.94 9.96
CA GLU A 140 8.99 3.84 9.04
C GLU A 140 10.02 4.97 9.28
N ASN A 141 11.29 4.64 9.18
CA ASN A 141 12.38 5.60 9.05
C ASN A 141 12.91 5.61 7.59
N TRP A 142 14.00 6.32 7.33
CA TRP A 142 14.49 6.49 5.95
C TRP A 142 14.96 5.17 5.30
N ILE A 143 15.53 4.26 6.09
CA ILE A 143 16.02 2.98 5.57
C ILE A 143 14.85 2.03 5.28
N ASP A 144 13.77 2.12 6.07
CA ASP A 144 12.50 1.44 5.82
C ASP A 144 11.93 1.88 4.48
N PHE A 145 11.76 3.19 4.27
CA PHE A 145 11.27 3.73 3.00
C PHE A 145 12.16 3.37 1.81
N ASN A 146 13.49 3.41 1.95
CA ASN A 146 14.37 3.04 0.85
C ASN A 146 14.37 1.54 0.53
N THR A 147 14.21 0.69 1.55
CA THR A 147 14.16 -0.76 1.36
C THR A 147 12.81 -1.20 0.84
N ALA A 148 11.70 -0.65 1.35
CA ALA A 148 10.35 -1.11 1.05
C ALA A 148 9.69 -0.33 -0.11
N ASN A 149 9.89 0.99 -0.21
CA ASN A 149 9.10 1.85 -1.11
C ASN A 149 9.91 2.46 -2.27
N PHE A 150 11.19 2.79 -2.06
CA PHE A 150 12.04 3.45 -3.07
C PHE A 150 13.12 2.53 -3.66
N ASN A 151 13.06 1.22 -3.39
CA ASN A 151 13.87 0.24 -4.09
C ASN A 151 13.37 0.08 -5.54
N LYS A 152 14.25 -0.25 -6.47
CA LYS A 152 13.91 -0.67 -7.85
C LYS A 152 14.21 -2.17 -8.08
N SER A 153 14.58 -2.89 -7.03
CA SER A 153 14.90 -4.32 -7.03
C SER A 153 14.95 -4.80 -5.58
N LEU A 154 14.69 -6.09 -5.34
CA LEU A 154 14.77 -6.69 -4.01
C LEU A 154 16.06 -6.32 -3.26
N ILE A 155 15.87 -5.75 -2.05
CA ILE A 155 16.94 -5.49 -1.09
C ILE A 155 16.64 -6.26 0.20
N LEU A 156 17.60 -7.04 0.66
CA LEU A 156 17.60 -7.67 1.97
C LEU A 156 18.46 -6.83 2.91
N THR A 157 17.82 -6.14 3.84
CA THR A 157 18.45 -5.13 4.70
C THR A 157 18.79 -5.69 6.06
N TYR A 158 20.09 -5.81 6.32
CA TYR A 158 20.68 -6.16 7.61
C TYR A 158 21.07 -4.86 8.31
N ASN A 159 20.18 -4.35 9.15
CA ASN A 159 20.33 -3.05 9.79
C ASN A 159 20.91 -3.15 11.21
N PHE A 160 22.23 -3.02 11.34
CA PHE A 160 22.90 -3.08 12.63
C PHE A 160 22.85 -1.76 13.44
N ALA A 161 22.20 -0.72 12.92
CA ALA A 161 22.11 0.58 13.59
C ALA A 161 21.43 0.48 14.97
N TYR A 162 21.94 1.23 15.95
CA TYR A 162 21.49 1.15 17.34
C TYR A 162 21.34 2.54 17.98
N GLY A 163 20.22 2.79 18.64
CA GLY A 163 19.86 4.09 19.21
C GLY A 163 20.87 4.60 20.23
N GLY A 164 21.35 5.83 20.03
CA GLY A 164 22.35 6.49 20.89
C GLY A 164 23.79 6.04 20.66
N ALA A 165 24.07 5.25 19.62
CA ALA A 165 25.42 4.81 19.30
C ALA A 165 26.39 5.98 19.08
N THR A 166 27.58 5.85 19.67
CA THR A 166 28.76 6.65 19.34
C THR A 166 29.71 5.82 18.46
N ILE A 167 30.67 6.47 17.80
CA ILE A 167 31.63 5.78 16.92
C ILE A 167 32.46 4.77 17.74
N ASP A 168 33.04 5.22 18.84
CA ASP A 168 33.83 4.42 19.78
C ASP A 168 33.46 4.79 21.22
N ALA A 169 32.89 3.83 21.96
CA ALA A 169 32.46 4.02 23.33
C ALA A 169 33.61 4.39 24.30
N ASN A 170 34.87 4.13 23.92
CA ASN A 170 36.05 4.54 24.69
C ASN A 170 36.44 6.00 24.46
N LEU A 171 36.12 6.56 23.29
CA LEU A 171 36.36 7.97 22.96
C LEU A 171 35.22 8.85 23.48
N VAL A 172 33.97 8.44 23.20
CA VAL A 172 32.77 9.12 23.67
C VAL A 172 31.82 8.07 24.23
N LYS A 173 31.55 8.15 25.53
CA LYS A 173 30.63 7.24 26.20
C LYS A 173 29.19 7.49 25.70
N PRO A 174 28.45 6.45 25.31
CA PRO A 174 27.01 6.55 25.12
C PRO A 174 26.29 6.91 26.43
N TYR A 175 25.01 7.27 26.33
CA TYR A 175 24.19 7.61 27.49
C TYR A 175 23.97 6.44 28.46
N ASP A 176 24.01 5.21 27.95
CA ASP A 176 23.92 3.97 28.72
C ASP A 176 25.01 2.98 28.25
N PRO A 177 25.71 2.27 29.16
CA PRO A 177 26.80 1.36 28.81
C PRO A 177 26.38 0.13 27.99
N SER A 178 25.08 -0.17 27.89
CA SER A 178 24.55 -1.27 27.06
C SER A 178 24.37 -0.87 25.58
N VAL A 179 24.47 0.42 25.26
CA VAL A 179 24.36 0.93 23.89
C VAL A 179 25.52 0.41 23.04
N ARG A 180 25.19 -0.19 21.89
CA ARG A 180 26.17 -0.71 20.94
C ARG A 180 26.80 0.43 20.15
N SER A 181 28.11 0.63 20.30
CA SER A 181 28.86 1.58 19.48
C SER A 181 28.97 1.12 18.02
N LEU A 182 29.36 2.00 17.11
CA LEU A 182 29.62 1.60 15.71
C LEU A 182 30.67 0.48 15.62
N ILE A 183 31.69 0.51 16.49
CA ILE A 183 32.66 -0.59 16.62
C ILE A 183 31.95 -1.92 16.90
N ASP A 184 31.01 -1.94 17.84
CA ASP A 184 30.26 -3.15 18.20
C ASP A 184 29.40 -3.63 17.03
N GLN A 185 28.68 -2.73 16.39
CA GLN A 185 27.82 -3.03 15.23
C GLN A 185 28.65 -3.65 14.08
N VAL A 186 29.79 -3.06 13.73
CA VAL A 186 30.70 -3.58 12.69
C VAL A 186 31.31 -4.92 13.12
N ASN A 187 31.68 -5.09 14.39
CA ASN A 187 32.19 -6.36 14.90
C ASN A 187 31.13 -7.48 14.84
N ILE A 188 29.86 -7.18 15.16
CA ILE A 188 28.75 -8.13 15.02
C ILE A 188 28.64 -8.57 13.56
N PHE A 189 28.63 -7.64 12.61
CA PHE A 189 28.64 -7.97 11.18
C PHE A 189 29.84 -8.85 10.80
N LEU A 190 31.07 -8.43 11.13
CA LEU A 190 32.30 -9.14 10.74
C LEU A 190 32.35 -10.58 11.27
N ASN A 191 31.80 -10.81 12.47
CA ASN A 191 31.74 -12.11 13.14
C ASN A 191 30.53 -12.98 12.72
N SER A 192 29.60 -12.43 11.95
CA SER A 192 28.39 -13.12 11.48
C SER A 192 28.35 -13.19 9.95
N VAL A 193 27.55 -12.35 9.31
CA VAL A 193 27.30 -12.32 7.87
C VAL A 193 28.41 -11.59 7.09
N GLY A 194 29.45 -11.12 7.77
CA GLY A 194 30.62 -10.50 7.16
C GLY A 194 31.45 -11.47 6.32
N LYS A 195 31.24 -12.79 6.38
CA LYS A 195 31.68 -13.70 5.31
C LYS A 195 30.46 -14.05 4.47
N PRO A 196 30.47 -13.77 3.15
CA PRO A 196 29.47 -14.33 2.26
C PRO A 196 29.35 -15.83 2.48
N SER A 197 28.12 -16.31 2.58
CA SER A 197 27.82 -17.72 2.78
C SER A 197 26.71 -18.14 1.84
N VAL A 198 26.44 -19.45 1.76
CA VAL A 198 25.27 -19.96 1.04
C VAL A 198 23.97 -19.33 1.55
N ASN A 199 23.89 -18.97 2.84
CA ASN A 199 22.69 -18.41 3.46
C ASN A 199 22.61 -16.87 3.37
N VAL A 200 23.70 -16.20 3.01
CA VAL A 200 23.74 -14.76 2.73
C VAL A 200 24.78 -14.53 1.61
N PRO A 201 24.45 -14.87 0.35
CA PRO A 201 25.39 -14.92 -0.78
C PRO A 201 25.65 -13.52 -1.37
N TRP A 202 26.03 -12.56 -0.54
CA TRP A 202 26.39 -11.22 -0.99
C TRP A 202 27.80 -11.17 -1.59
N THR A 203 28.02 -10.21 -2.47
CA THR A 203 29.29 -9.89 -3.12
C THR A 203 29.47 -8.38 -3.13
N SER A 204 30.66 -7.87 -3.47
CA SER A 204 30.84 -6.43 -3.66
C SER A 204 29.95 -5.82 -4.76
N LYS A 205 29.39 -6.63 -5.67
CA LYS A 205 28.56 -6.14 -6.78
C LYS A 205 27.10 -5.89 -6.37
N ASN A 206 26.58 -6.71 -5.46
CA ASN A 206 25.20 -6.68 -4.99
C ASN A 206 25.09 -6.34 -3.49
N ALA A 207 26.11 -5.70 -2.92
CA ALA A 207 26.09 -5.23 -1.53
C ALA A 207 26.31 -3.71 -1.44
N LEU A 208 25.49 -3.07 -0.61
CA LEU A 208 25.64 -1.68 -0.17
C LEU A 208 25.94 -1.66 1.33
N PHE A 209 26.88 -0.80 1.73
CA PHE A 209 27.18 -0.51 3.12
C PHE A 209 26.80 0.94 3.42
N SER A 210 26.11 1.21 4.53
CA SER A 210 25.79 2.59 4.95
C SER A 210 26.14 2.82 6.41
N ILE A 211 26.55 4.03 6.74
CA ILE A 211 26.92 4.43 8.11
C ILE A 211 26.30 5.79 8.39
N TRP A 212 25.26 5.90 9.22
CA TRP A 212 24.70 7.18 9.70
C TRP A 212 25.05 7.37 11.18
N ILE A 213 26.10 8.13 11.49
CA ILE A 213 26.67 8.19 12.84
C ILE A 213 27.33 9.54 13.13
N GLY A 214 27.39 9.93 14.41
CA GLY A 214 28.21 11.05 14.89
C GLY A 214 27.45 12.10 15.72
N ILE A 215 26.12 12.09 15.71
CA ILE A 215 25.33 13.13 16.41
C ILE A 215 25.51 12.96 17.93
N ASN A 216 25.52 11.70 18.39
CA ASN A 216 25.79 11.35 19.77
C ASN A 216 27.24 11.66 20.15
N ASP A 217 28.20 11.48 19.23
CA ASP A 217 29.61 11.82 19.49
C ASP A 217 29.79 13.32 19.73
N ILE A 218 29.17 14.16 18.90
CA ILE A 218 29.20 15.62 19.04
C ILE A 218 28.45 16.05 20.31
N GLY A 219 27.23 15.55 20.51
CA GLY A 219 26.38 15.89 21.66
C GLY A 219 26.99 15.48 23.00
N ASN A 220 27.39 14.21 23.13
CA ASN A 220 27.91 13.67 24.41
C ASN A 220 29.31 14.22 24.73
N SER A 221 30.07 14.66 23.73
CA SER A 221 31.35 15.33 23.95
C SER A 221 31.23 16.84 24.12
N TYR A 222 30.04 17.45 23.98
CA TYR A 222 29.85 18.91 23.92
C TYR A 222 30.48 19.68 25.09
N TYR A 223 30.57 19.10 26.28
CA TYR A 223 31.16 19.78 27.46
C TYR A 223 32.67 19.53 27.66
N GLN A 224 33.29 18.70 26.82
CA GLN A 224 34.72 18.39 26.96
C GLN A 224 35.61 19.55 26.51
N SER A 225 36.67 19.84 27.27
CA SER A 225 37.65 20.85 26.91
C SER A 225 38.61 20.33 25.82
N GLY A 226 39.08 21.20 24.94
CA GLY A 226 40.11 20.87 23.94
C GLY A 226 39.79 21.41 22.55
N ASP A 227 40.63 21.06 21.59
CA ASP A 227 40.42 21.39 20.17
C ASP A 227 39.39 20.44 19.56
N ARG A 228 38.22 20.98 19.21
CA ARG A 228 37.10 20.24 18.61
C ARG A 228 37.45 19.65 17.25
N GLY A 229 38.18 20.39 16.42
CA GLY A 229 38.56 19.92 15.09
C GLY A 229 39.53 18.73 15.17
N ALA A 230 40.50 18.80 16.08
CA ALA A 230 41.43 17.69 16.33
C ALA A 230 40.70 16.46 16.90
N PHE A 231 39.68 16.67 17.74
CA PHE A 231 38.87 15.56 18.25
C PHE A 231 37.98 14.95 17.16
N SER A 232 37.36 15.76 16.29
CA SER A 232 36.64 15.26 15.11
C SER A 232 37.55 14.41 14.20
N ASP A 233 38.81 14.80 14.01
CA ASP A 233 39.77 13.97 13.26
C ASP A 233 40.03 12.62 13.96
N THR A 234 40.04 12.60 15.29
CA THR A 234 40.21 11.37 16.08
C THR A 234 39.01 10.44 15.90
N LEU A 235 37.79 10.97 15.99
CA LEU A 235 36.53 10.24 15.77
C LEU A 235 36.47 9.67 14.34
N LEU A 236 36.70 10.51 13.33
CA LEU A 236 36.67 10.11 11.93
C LEU A 236 37.79 9.12 11.58
N ASN A 237 38.94 9.17 12.27
CA ASN A 237 39.97 8.13 12.11
C ASN A 237 39.48 6.77 12.63
N ALA A 238 38.76 6.74 13.75
CA ALA A 238 38.16 5.51 14.29
C ALA A 238 37.08 4.97 13.34
N GLU A 239 36.20 5.83 12.83
CA GLU A 239 35.19 5.46 11.83
C GLU A 239 35.82 4.90 10.56
N PHE A 240 36.83 5.56 9.99
CA PHE A 240 37.48 5.09 8.76
C PHE A 240 38.32 3.84 8.96
N ALA A 241 38.78 3.55 10.18
CA ALA A 241 39.36 2.25 10.50
C ALA A 241 38.32 1.12 10.40
N LEU A 242 37.05 1.38 10.72
CA LEU A 242 35.95 0.44 10.52
C LEU A 242 35.57 0.31 9.05
N VAL A 243 35.49 1.42 8.31
CA VAL A 243 35.28 1.43 6.84
C VAL A 243 36.35 0.59 6.15
N GLN A 244 37.62 0.71 6.57
CA GLN A 244 38.71 -0.13 6.06
C GLN A 244 38.51 -1.62 6.37
N LYS A 245 38.02 -1.98 7.55
CA LYS A 245 37.71 -3.39 7.89
C LYS A 245 36.59 -3.94 7.01
N LEU A 246 35.52 -3.17 6.81
CA LEU A 246 34.40 -3.54 5.93
C LEU A 246 34.89 -3.75 4.48
N HIS A 247 35.69 -2.81 3.96
CA HIS A 247 36.28 -2.90 2.62
C HIS A 247 37.20 -4.11 2.47
N ALA A 248 38.14 -4.33 3.39
CA ALA A 248 39.09 -5.45 3.34
C ALA A 248 38.37 -6.81 3.28
N ARG A 249 37.18 -6.90 3.88
CA ARG A 249 36.36 -8.11 3.85
C ARG A 249 35.68 -8.37 2.50
N THR A 250 35.43 -7.33 1.71
CA THR A 250 34.88 -7.45 0.36
C THR A 250 35.87 -8.00 -0.68
N LEU A 251 37.16 -8.10 -0.34
CA LEU A 251 38.24 -8.55 -1.22
C LEU A 251 38.50 -10.08 -1.20
N TYR A 252 37.84 -10.86 -0.34
CA TYR A 252 38.07 -12.30 -0.23
C TYR A 252 37.23 -13.09 -1.26
N PRO A 253 37.84 -13.78 -2.26
CA PRO A 253 37.09 -14.67 -3.13
C PRO A 253 36.74 -15.96 -2.39
N SER A 254 35.57 -16.51 -2.70
CA SER A 254 35.09 -17.84 -2.25
C SER A 254 35.89 -19.02 -2.83
N ASN A 255 36.99 -18.78 -3.56
CA ASN A 255 37.81 -19.82 -4.17
C ASN A 255 39.31 -19.41 -4.21
N PRO A 256 40.24 -20.14 -3.57
CA PRO A 256 41.66 -19.73 -3.46
C PRO A 256 42.48 -19.80 -4.78
N GLY A 257 41.89 -20.29 -5.88
CA GLY A 257 42.63 -20.72 -7.07
C GLY A 257 42.67 -19.75 -8.26
N ASN A 258 42.05 -18.57 -8.19
CA ASN A 258 41.98 -17.68 -9.35
C ASN A 258 42.13 -16.21 -8.94
N ILE A 259 43.36 -15.79 -8.67
CA ILE A 259 43.70 -14.39 -8.40
C ILE A 259 43.81 -13.65 -9.75
N ALA A 260 42.66 -13.44 -10.39
CA ALA A 260 42.54 -12.38 -11.38
C ALA A 260 42.19 -11.09 -10.61
N SER A 261 42.99 -10.05 -10.82
CA SER A 261 42.87 -8.69 -10.30
C SER A 261 41.55 -8.00 -10.70
N GLY A 262 40.43 -8.53 -10.21
CA GLY A 262 39.09 -8.03 -10.44
C GLY A 262 38.80 -6.84 -9.54
N LYS A 263 38.34 -5.73 -10.13
CA LYS A 263 37.94 -4.50 -9.44
C LYS A 263 36.77 -4.80 -8.47
N PHE A 264 36.97 -4.60 -7.18
CA PHE A 264 35.93 -4.76 -6.15
C PHE A 264 35.33 -3.39 -5.83
N SER A 265 34.00 -3.28 -5.82
CA SER A 265 33.30 -2.03 -5.45
C SER A 265 32.62 -2.14 -4.10
N SER A 266 33.27 -1.71 -3.02
CA SER A 266 32.50 -1.37 -1.81
C SER A 266 31.76 -0.06 -2.06
N ARG A 267 30.46 -0.03 -1.76
CA ARG A 267 29.62 1.17 -1.83
C ARG A 267 29.34 1.64 -0.42
N PHE A 268 29.79 2.84 -0.07
CA PHE A 268 29.51 3.47 1.22
C PHE A 268 28.56 4.63 1.01
N LEU A 269 27.39 4.59 1.64
CA LEU A 269 26.54 5.75 1.85
C LEU A 269 26.82 6.28 3.26
N VAL A 270 27.49 7.42 3.35
CA VAL A 270 27.63 8.13 4.63
C VAL A 270 26.78 9.40 4.52
N PRO A 271 25.75 9.57 5.34
CA PRO A 271 25.01 10.81 5.45
C PRO A 271 25.81 11.79 6.31
N ASP A 272 25.93 13.00 5.77
CA ASP A 272 26.60 14.14 6.34
C ASP A 272 25.75 14.69 7.49
N LEU A 273 26.17 14.52 8.74
CA LEU A 273 25.44 15.01 9.91
C LEU A 273 25.63 16.52 10.07
N THR A 274 24.93 17.35 9.31
CA THR A 274 24.88 18.76 9.66
C THR A 274 23.48 19.23 9.96
N THR A 275 23.47 20.23 10.81
CA THR A 275 22.31 20.77 11.46
C THR A 275 22.59 22.27 11.43
N VAL A 276 21.97 22.98 10.48
CA VAL A 276 21.79 24.43 10.56
C VAL A 276 20.45 24.57 11.19
N TYR A 277 20.47 25.12 12.41
CA TYR A 277 19.35 25.02 13.33
C TYR A 277 18.95 23.55 13.53
N LEU A 278 19.39 22.95 14.64
CA LEU A 278 18.48 22.01 15.29
C LEU A 278 17.43 22.86 15.98
N PRO A 279 16.18 22.88 15.50
CA PRO A 279 15.07 22.88 16.40
C PRO A 279 14.92 21.53 17.09
N THR A 280 16.01 20.90 17.56
CA THR A 280 15.84 20.11 18.78
C THR A 280 15.38 21.09 19.83
N PHE A 281 14.30 20.78 20.53
CA PHE A 281 13.82 21.64 21.60
C PHE A 281 14.95 21.93 22.62
N GLN A 282 15.87 20.97 22.75
CA GLN A 282 17.09 21.09 23.53
C GLN A 282 18.01 22.23 23.05
N MET A 283 18.32 22.36 21.75
CA MET A 283 19.20 23.43 21.26
C MET A 283 18.50 24.79 21.06
N LEU A 284 17.20 24.80 20.76
CA LEU A 284 16.42 26.05 20.76
C LEU A 284 16.39 26.72 22.13
N SER A 285 16.41 25.91 23.19
CA SER A 285 16.46 26.40 24.57
C SER A 285 17.83 26.98 24.97
N GLN A 286 18.89 26.76 24.16
CA GLN A 286 20.23 27.28 24.43
C GLN A 286 20.44 28.70 23.89
N SER A 287 21.51 29.36 24.36
CA SER A 287 21.90 30.68 23.87
C SER A 287 22.24 30.68 22.37
N LYS A 288 22.09 31.83 21.71
CA LYS A 288 22.49 31.97 20.29
C LYS A 288 23.97 31.70 20.04
N ASP A 289 24.83 32.01 21.01
CA ASP A 289 26.25 31.67 20.94
C ASP A 289 26.48 30.15 20.98
N ALA A 290 25.74 29.43 21.84
CA ALA A 290 25.80 27.97 21.91
C ALA A 290 25.30 27.31 20.61
N GLN A 291 24.20 27.82 20.04
CA GLN A 291 23.66 27.37 18.75
C GLN A 291 24.68 27.60 17.60
N THR A 292 25.31 28.79 17.58
CA THR A 292 26.32 29.14 16.56
C THR A 292 27.57 28.26 16.68
N LEU A 293 28.01 28.01 17.91
CA LEU A 293 29.15 27.15 18.20
C LEU A 293 28.89 25.71 17.74
N GLU A 294 27.73 25.15 18.10
CA GLU A 294 27.35 23.80 17.68
C GLU A 294 27.28 23.69 16.15
N SER A 295 26.63 24.64 15.47
CA SER A 295 26.57 24.68 14.01
C SER A 295 27.98 24.70 13.37
N THR A 296 28.92 25.44 13.97
CA THR A 296 30.32 25.49 13.52
C THR A 296 31.04 24.15 13.71
N VAL A 297 30.85 23.50 14.86
CA VAL A 297 31.46 22.19 15.16
C VAL A 297 30.94 21.14 14.19
N ILE A 298 29.62 21.13 13.98
CA ILE A 298 28.91 20.24 13.09
C ILE A 298 29.39 20.43 11.64
N SER A 299 29.44 21.67 11.13
CA SER A 299 29.97 21.99 9.78
C SER A 299 31.44 21.57 9.59
N GLY A 300 32.25 21.77 10.64
CA GLY A 300 33.64 21.33 10.64
C GLY A 300 33.80 19.80 10.62
N PHE A 301 32.95 19.06 11.34
CA PHE A 301 32.94 17.60 11.33
C PHE A 301 32.63 17.06 9.93
N ASN A 302 31.58 17.59 9.30
CA ASN A 302 31.12 17.18 7.98
C ASN A 302 32.11 17.46 6.86
N SER A 303 32.73 18.65 6.87
CA SER A 303 33.79 18.99 5.93
C SER A 303 34.97 18.00 6.02
N ARG A 304 35.30 17.54 7.23
CA ARG A 304 36.34 16.53 7.46
C ARG A 304 35.89 15.15 7.02
N LEU A 305 34.63 14.78 7.28
CA LEU A 305 34.05 13.52 6.82
C LEU A 305 34.10 13.42 5.29
N ALA A 306 33.63 14.44 4.58
CA ALA A 306 33.71 14.51 3.12
C ALA A 306 35.17 14.35 2.62
N THR A 307 36.12 14.99 3.29
CA THR A 307 37.56 14.87 2.99
C THR A 307 38.07 13.43 3.20
N LYS A 308 37.65 12.75 4.27
CA LYS A 308 38.01 11.36 4.56
C LYS A 308 37.40 10.40 3.53
N ILE A 309 36.13 10.59 3.14
CA ILE A 309 35.46 9.82 2.08
C ILE A 309 36.22 9.96 0.76
N ALA A 310 36.55 11.20 0.36
CA ALA A 310 37.30 11.47 -0.86
C ALA A 310 38.69 10.82 -0.84
N SER A 311 39.39 10.94 0.30
CA SER A 311 40.71 10.32 0.51
C SER A 311 40.63 8.79 0.42
N PHE A 312 39.63 8.18 1.07
CA PHE A 312 39.41 6.75 1.05
C PHE A 312 39.15 6.24 -0.38
N LYS A 313 38.26 6.90 -1.13
CA LYS A 313 38.01 6.60 -2.54
C LYS A 313 39.27 6.70 -3.39
N SER A 314 40.09 7.74 -3.18
CA SER A 314 41.33 7.93 -3.95
C SER A 314 42.38 6.83 -3.69
N ASN A 315 42.39 6.29 -2.47
CA ASN A 315 43.36 5.28 -2.03
C ASN A 315 42.92 3.83 -2.32
N HIS A 316 41.65 3.61 -2.68
CA HIS A 316 41.11 2.26 -2.91
C HIS A 316 40.45 2.16 -4.29
N SER A 317 41.19 1.59 -5.26
CA SER A 317 40.69 1.39 -6.61
C SER A 317 39.50 0.43 -6.62
N GLY A 318 38.40 0.84 -7.24
CA GLY A 318 37.19 0.04 -7.37
C GLY A 318 36.07 0.44 -6.40
N VAL A 319 36.40 1.13 -5.30
CA VAL A 319 35.41 1.65 -4.34
C VAL A 319 34.57 2.75 -4.98
N THR A 320 33.26 2.69 -4.73
CA THR A 320 32.34 3.77 -5.05
C THR A 320 31.84 4.35 -3.73
N THR A 321 31.85 5.67 -3.59
CA THR A 321 31.34 6.32 -2.37
C THR A 321 30.23 7.28 -2.74
N TYR A 322 29.24 7.36 -1.85
CA TYR A 322 28.10 8.26 -1.92
C TYR A 322 28.03 9.02 -0.60
N LEU A 323 27.93 10.34 -0.69
CA LEU A 323 27.75 11.22 0.45
C LEU A 323 26.36 11.84 0.30
N TYR A 324 25.45 11.52 1.21
CA TYR A 324 24.16 12.20 1.29
C TYR A 324 24.34 13.42 2.18
N ASP A 325 24.13 14.62 1.66
CA ASP A 325 24.17 15.83 2.46
C ASP A 325 22.87 15.94 3.28
N SER A 326 22.82 15.27 4.44
CA SER A 326 21.61 15.24 5.26
C SER A 326 21.25 16.62 5.78
N TYR A 327 22.24 17.50 5.93
CA TYR A 327 22.02 18.89 6.29
C TYR A 327 21.27 19.70 5.26
N ALA A 328 21.67 19.60 3.99
CA ALA A 328 20.92 20.26 2.93
C ALA A 328 19.48 19.72 2.91
N GLY A 329 19.29 18.42 3.18
CA GLY A 329 17.98 17.79 3.34
C GLY A 329 17.16 18.40 4.49
N PHE A 330 17.72 18.45 5.69
CA PHE A 330 17.07 19.03 6.87
C PHE A 330 16.79 20.53 6.70
N ALA A 331 17.78 21.32 6.29
CA ALA A 331 17.65 22.77 6.12
C ALA A 331 16.58 23.13 5.09
N LYS A 332 16.55 22.40 3.97
CA LYS A 332 15.54 22.58 2.92
C LYS A 332 14.11 22.47 3.45
N ILE A 333 13.86 21.55 4.37
CA ILE A 333 12.54 21.34 4.98
C ILE A 333 12.30 22.34 6.12
N LEU A 334 13.25 22.47 7.05
CA LEU A 334 13.11 23.29 8.26
C LEU A 334 13.09 24.80 7.97
N ASP A 335 13.69 25.26 6.87
CA ASP A 335 13.60 26.65 6.43
C ASP A 335 12.21 26.99 5.86
N ASN A 336 11.45 25.99 5.39
CA ASN A 336 10.13 26.17 4.77
C ASN A 336 9.13 25.03 5.11
N PRO A 337 8.88 24.73 6.40
CA PRO A 337 8.21 23.49 6.83
C PRO A 337 6.80 23.33 6.24
N THR A 338 6.04 24.42 6.13
CA THR A 338 4.67 24.41 5.59
C THR A 338 4.61 24.00 4.12
N SER A 339 5.67 24.25 3.34
CA SER A 339 5.76 23.81 1.95
C SER A 339 6.01 22.30 1.81
N TYR A 340 6.36 21.62 2.90
CA TYR A 340 6.55 20.17 2.96
C TYR A 340 5.47 19.48 3.81
N GLY A 341 4.32 20.15 4.02
CA GLY A 341 3.22 19.60 4.79
C GLY A 341 3.42 19.62 6.31
N PHE A 342 4.47 20.27 6.83
CA PHE A 342 4.71 20.40 8.26
C PHE A 342 4.15 21.71 8.82
N LYS A 343 3.49 21.62 9.96
CA LYS A 343 2.92 22.74 10.70
C LYS A 343 3.92 23.86 10.95
N ASP A 344 5.08 23.51 11.50
CA ASP A 344 6.19 24.42 11.76
C ASP A 344 7.48 23.62 12.03
N ALA A 345 8.60 24.33 12.18
CA ALA A 345 9.92 23.72 12.37
C ALA A 345 10.23 23.36 13.83
N THR A 346 9.36 23.68 14.80
CA THR A 346 9.69 23.71 16.24
C THR A 346 8.78 22.87 17.13
N SER A 347 7.56 22.58 16.68
CA SER A 347 6.58 21.74 17.36
C SER A 347 6.98 20.27 17.22
N TYR A 348 6.82 19.50 18.29
CA TYR A 348 7.06 18.06 18.30
C TYR A 348 5.90 17.27 18.92
N GLY A 349 5.75 16.02 18.49
CA GLY A 349 4.72 15.10 18.97
C GLY A 349 4.41 14.01 17.95
N ASN A 350 3.36 13.23 18.21
CA ASN A 350 3.03 12.05 17.40
C ASN A 350 2.13 12.36 16.19
N SER A 351 1.96 13.62 15.83
CA SER A 351 1.07 14.03 14.74
C SER A 351 1.82 14.03 13.40
N PRO A 352 1.23 13.52 12.29
CA PRO A 352 1.92 13.42 11.01
C PRO A 352 2.22 14.77 10.34
N ASP A 353 1.55 15.85 10.75
CA ASP A 353 1.84 17.22 10.33
C ASP A 353 3.02 17.86 11.10
N LEU A 354 3.67 17.14 12.00
CA LEU A 354 4.85 17.61 12.73
C LEU A 354 6.12 17.07 12.11
N PHE A 355 7.15 17.92 11.98
CA PHE A 355 8.47 17.48 11.55
C PHE A 355 9.15 16.64 12.63
N TRP A 356 9.00 17.06 13.90
CA TRP A 356 9.67 16.43 15.04
C TRP A 356 8.72 15.47 15.77
N PHE A 357 9.16 14.24 16.00
CA PHE A 357 8.45 13.27 16.82
C PHE A 357 8.65 13.56 18.31
N ASN A 358 9.89 13.84 18.69
CA ASN A 358 10.27 14.31 20.02
C ASN A 358 11.27 15.45 19.88
N ASP A 359 11.88 15.87 20.99
CA ASP A 359 12.83 16.98 21.01
C ASP A 359 14.16 16.68 20.30
N LEU A 360 14.34 15.50 19.70
CA LEU A 360 15.56 15.10 18.99
C LEU A 360 15.29 14.46 17.62
N HIS A 361 14.22 13.70 17.44
CA HIS A 361 14.03 12.81 16.30
C HIS A 361 12.95 13.33 15.35
N PRO A 362 13.15 13.27 14.03
CA PRO A 362 12.11 13.56 13.05
C PRO A 362 10.99 12.50 13.06
N THR A 363 9.83 12.86 12.53
CA THR A 363 8.71 11.93 12.30
C THR A 363 8.93 11.07 11.04
N SER A 364 8.15 10.00 10.89
CA SER A 364 8.17 9.16 9.67
C SER A 364 7.96 9.98 8.38
N PRO A 365 7.00 10.93 8.30
CA PRO A 365 6.89 11.83 7.14
C PRO A 365 8.17 12.61 6.80
N ALA A 366 8.91 13.09 7.80
CA ALA A 366 10.20 13.75 7.54
C ALA A 366 11.25 12.76 7.00
N HIS A 367 11.30 11.56 7.58
CA HIS A 367 12.16 10.47 7.11
C HIS A 367 11.85 10.04 5.66
N LYS A 368 10.60 10.12 5.22
CA LYS A 368 10.21 9.85 3.83
C LYS A 368 10.91 10.79 2.85
N TYR A 369 11.02 12.09 3.17
CA TYR A 369 11.75 13.04 2.31
C TYR A 369 13.26 12.73 2.26
N PHE A 370 13.88 12.35 3.38
CA PHE A 370 15.29 11.95 3.38
C PHE A 370 15.50 10.70 2.53
N ALA A 371 14.60 9.73 2.62
CA ALA A 371 14.64 8.53 1.81
C ALA A 371 14.47 8.86 0.31
N GLN A 372 13.57 9.77 -0.05
CA GLN A 372 13.44 10.24 -1.44
C GLN A 372 14.75 10.90 -1.94
N ASP A 373 15.38 11.75 -1.13
CA ASP A 373 16.63 12.40 -1.52
C ASP A 373 17.77 11.37 -1.65
N VAL A 374 17.88 10.42 -0.73
CA VAL A 374 18.83 9.30 -0.81
C VAL A 374 18.59 8.48 -2.08
N ALA A 375 17.34 8.14 -2.40
CA ALA A 375 17.00 7.40 -3.63
C ALA A 375 17.34 8.18 -4.91
N LYS A 376 17.30 9.53 -4.87
CA LYS A 376 17.66 10.43 -5.98
C LYS A 376 19.16 10.65 -6.10
N THR A 377 19.94 10.54 -5.02
CA THR A 377 21.39 10.63 -5.14
C THR A 377 21.85 9.56 -6.14
N LYS A 378 22.80 9.90 -7.03
CA LYS A 378 23.37 8.96 -8.02
C LYS A 378 24.20 7.85 -7.37
N ILE A 379 23.80 7.36 -6.19
CA ILE A 379 23.84 5.93 -5.89
C ILE A 379 23.33 5.28 -7.17
N ALA A 380 24.19 4.53 -7.87
CA ALA A 380 23.70 3.89 -9.08
C ALA A 380 22.42 3.14 -8.68
N PRO A 381 21.33 3.31 -9.44
CA PRO A 381 19.99 3.20 -8.89
C PRO A 381 19.87 1.89 -8.14
N LEU A 382 19.32 1.91 -6.92
CA LEU A 382 18.98 0.70 -6.18
C LEU A 382 18.08 -0.16 -7.10
N GLY A 383 18.64 -0.97 -7.99
CA GLY A 383 17.93 -1.81 -8.98
C GLY A 383 18.20 -1.56 -10.48
N GLU A 384 19.15 -0.71 -10.88
CA GLU A 384 19.74 -0.82 -12.24
C GLU A 384 21.05 -1.60 -12.18
N TRP A 385 20.96 -2.91 -11.98
CA TRP A 385 22.12 -3.77 -11.80
C TRP A 385 22.17 -4.90 -12.85
N SER A 386 22.90 -4.57 -13.92
CA SER A 386 23.57 -5.43 -14.91
C SER A 386 22.93 -5.58 -16.29
N GLU A 387 23.70 -5.15 -17.31
CA GLU A 387 23.94 -5.94 -18.53
C GLU A 387 25.22 -5.53 -19.29
N SER A 388 25.82 -4.35 -19.06
CA SER A 388 26.87 -3.81 -19.94
C SER A 388 28.33 -4.21 -19.66
N ALA A 389 28.61 -5.32 -18.97
CA ALA A 389 29.99 -5.76 -18.71
C ALA A 389 30.21 -7.26 -18.86
N LEU A 390 29.93 -7.80 -20.04
CA LEU A 390 30.54 -9.04 -20.52
C LEU A 390 31.48 -8.71 -21.69
N PRO A 391 32.80 -9.00 -21.60
CA PRO A 391 33.65 -8.97 -22.78
C PRO A 391 33.19 -10.05 -23.74
N THR A 392 33.07 -9.64 -25.01
CA THR A 392 32.74 -10.46 -26.17
C THR A 392 33.67 -11.67 -26.30
N MET A 393 33.22 -12.86 -25.91
CA MET A 393 33.67 -14.10 -26.54
C MET A 393 32.74 -15.29 -26.22
N PHE A 394 32.51 -16.11 -27.24
CA PHE A 394 31.71 -17.35 -27.30
C PHE A 394 30.21 -17.21 -27.65
N LYS A 395 29.98 -17.13 -28.97
CA LYS A 395 28.79 -17.67 -29.62
C LYS A 395 28.85 -19.22 -29.56
N SER A 396 27.83 -19.87 -29.02
CA SER A 396 27.21 -21.07 -29.60
C SER A 396 25.96 -21.49 -28.80
N PRO A 397 24.96 -22.10 -29.45
CA PRO A 397 23.64 -22.30 -28.87
C PRO A 397 23.53 -23.69 -28.23
N LEU A 398 23.29 -23.77 -26.93
CA LEU A 398 22.61 -24.92 -26.35
C LEU A 398 22.15 -24.63 -24.92
N PHE A 399 20.99 -25.22 -24.59
CA PHE A 399 20.29 -25.22 -23.32
C PHE A 399 19.26 -24.11 -23.10
N ALA A 400 18.08 -24.38 -23.67
CA ALA A 400 16.81 -24.19 -23.02
C ALA A 400 16.87 -24.70 -21.56
N LEU A 401 16.78 -23.79 -20.59
CA LEU A 401 16.34 -24.03 -19.21
C LEU A 401 16.11 -22.66 -18.54
N ILE A 402 15.03 -21.96 -18.91
CA ILE A 402 14.59 -20.69 -18.25
C ILE A 402 13.28 -20.90 -17.47
N GLY A 403 12.95 -22.15 -17.12
CA GLY A 403 11.66 -22.46 -16.49
C GLY A 403 11.59 -22.42 -14.96
N LEU A 404 12.71 -22.50 -14.24
CA LEU A 404 12.67 -22.91 -12.82
C LEU A 404 12.89 -21.80 -11.77
N ALA A 405 13.29 -20.58 -12.16
CA ALA A 405 13.62 -19.53 -11.18
C ALA A 405 12.44 -18.62 -10.81
N ALA A 406 11.46 -18.44 -11.70
CA ALA A 406 10.26 -17.63 -11.45
C ALA A 406 9.24 -18.33 -10.52
N ALA A 407 9.28 -19.65 -10.50
CA ALA A 407 8.39 -20.52 -9.74
C ALA A 407 8.47 -20.37 -8.22
N VAL A 408 9.68 -20.14 -7.69
CA VAL A 408 9.94 -20.23 -6.24
C VAL A 408 9.59 -18.92 -5.51
N SER A 409 9.50 -17.76 -6.20
CA SER A 409 9.20 -16.47 -5.55
C SER A 409 7.71 -16.10 -5.56
N ALA A 410 6.90 -16.74 -6.40
CA ALA A 410 5.48 -16.42 -6.54
C ALA A 410 4.61 -17.18 -5.50
N GLN A 411 5.21 -18.13 -4.77
CA GLN A 411 4.53 -19.02 -3.82
C GLN A 411 4.23 -18.37 -2.45
N GLU A 412 4.84 -17.22 -2.12
CA GLU A 412 4.59 -16.45 -0.88
C GLU A 412 3.93 -15.07 -1.14
N ALA A 413 3.57 -14.77 -2.40
CA ALA A 413 2.91 -13.52 -2.75
C ALA A 413 1.38 -13.61 -2.59
N ASN A 414 0.76 -12.47 -2.28
CA ASN A 414 -0.65 -12.25 -2.55
C ASN A 414 -0.81 -11.71 -3.96
N PHE A 415 -1.93 -12.03 -4.60
CA PHE A 415 -2.21 -11.65 -5.98
C PHE A 415 -3.41 -10.72 -6.00
N TRP A 416 -3.28 -9.61 -6.72
CA TRP A 416 -4.38 -8.68 -6.91
C TRP A 416 -4.68 -8.55 -8.41
N PHE A 417 -5.84 -9.04 -8.82
CA PHE A 417 -6.37 -8.87 -10.16
C PHE A 417 -7.36 -7.70 -10.16
N SER A 418 -6.96 -6.55 -10.71
CA SER A 418 -7.82 -5.36 -10.73
C SER A 418 -8.43 -5.13 -12.11
N PHE A 419 -9.71 -4.78 -12.11
CA PHE A 419 -10.51 -4.49 -13.29
C PHE A 419 -11.24 -3.16 -13.10
N GLY A 420 -11.47 -2.44 -14.19
CA GLY A 420 -12.14 -1.15 -14.09
C GLY A 420 -11.87 -0.21 -15.24
N ASP A 421 -11.98 1.09 -14.97
CA ASP A 421 -11.82 2.15 -15.95
C ASP A 421 -10.60 3.05 -15.70
N SER A 422 -10.67 4.32 -16.13
CA SER A 422 -9.59 5.30 -16.02
C SER A 422 -9.21 5.64 -14.59
N TYR A 423 -10.10 5.39 -13.61
CA TYR A 423 -9.79 5.59 -12.19
C TYR A 423 -8.85 4.52 -11.64
N THR A 424 -8.66 3.41 -12.36
CA THR A 424 -7.84 2.27 -11.94
C THR A 424 -6.71 1.96 -12.93
N GLN A 425 -6.81 2.37 -14.19
CA GLN A 425 -5.82 2.05 -15.23
C GLN A 425 -4.37 2.46 -14.86
N THR A 426 -3.43 1.54 -15.10
CA THR A 426 -1.98 1.79 -15.16
C THR A 426 -1.38 1.47 -16.55
N GLY A 427 -2.16 0.90 -17.49
CA GLY A 427 -1.71 0.57 -18.84
C GLY A 427 -1.09 -0.81 -18.99
N PHE A 428 -1.26 -1.69 -17.99
CA PHE A 428 -0.71 -3.04 -17.98
C PHE A 428 -1.21 -3.89 -19.16
N GLU A 429 -0.27 -4.61 -19.78
CA GLU A 429 -0.54 -5.58 -20.83
C GLU A 429 -0.09 -6.97 -20.37
N ILE A 430 -0.97 -7.96 -20.53
CA ILE A 430 -0.73 -9.32 -20.02
C ILE A 430 0.46 -10.03 -20.67
N ASN A 431 0.83 -9.62 -21.88
CA ASN A 431 1.99 -10.12 -22.62
C ASN A 431 3.28 -9.33 -22.35
N GLY A 432 3.22 -8.29 -21.51
CA GLY A 432 4.38 -7.53 -21.07
C GLY A 432 5.12 -8.19 -19.91
N THR A 433 5.97 -7.41 -19.22
CA THR A 433 6.65 -7.88 -18.00
C THR A 433 5.62 -8.21 -16.92
N ALA A 434 5.58 -9.46 -16.48
CA ALA A 434 4.68 -9.88 -15.41
C ALA A 434 5.05 -9.21 -14.07
N PRO A 435 4.06 -8.96 -13.19
CA PRO A 435 4.28 -8.60 -11.80
C PRO A 435 5.23 -9.58 -11.11
N ALA A 436 6.19 -9.04 -10.37
CA ALA A 436 7.17 -9.83 -9.62
C ALA A 436 7.65 -9.05 -8.39
N PRO A 437 8.24 -9.73 -7.38
CA PRO A 437 8.85 -9.02 -6.25
C PRO A 437 9.85 -7.94 -6.72
N GLY A 438 9.72 -6.71 -6.22
CA GLY A 438 10.53 -5.55 -6.63
C GLY A 438 10.04 -4.84 -7.91
N ASN A 439 9.07 -5.42 -8.63
CA ASN A 439 8.28 -4.77 -9.67
C ASN A 439 6.81 -5.25 -9.57
N PRO A 440 6.11 -4.90 -8.48
CA PRO A 440 4.85 -5.54 -8.10
C PRO A 440 3.68 -5.22 -9.03
N LEU A 441 3.79 -4.22 -9.92
CA LEU A 441 2.80 -3.93 -10.97
C LEU A 441 3.25 -4.39 -12.38
N GLY A 442 4.47 -4.89 -12.52
CA GLY A 442 4.97 -5.48 -13.76
C GLY A 442 5.23 -4.46 -14.88
N ASN A 443 4.22 -4.18 -15.69
CA ASN A 443 4.34 -3.28 -16.83
C ASN A 443 3.13 -2.34 -16.94
N PRO A 444 3.29 -1.19 -17.60
CA PRO A 444 4.54 -0.53 -18.01
C PRO A 444 5.37 -0.05 -16.80
N ASP A 445 6.48 0.65 -17.03
CA ASP A 445 7.32 1.21 -15.95
C ASP A 445 6.47 2.04 -14.98
N TYR A 446 6.60 1.76 -13.68
CA TYR A 446 5.86 2.41 -12.61
C TYR A 446 5.95 3.95 -12.67
N PRO A 447 4.85 4.70 -12.44
CA PRO A 447 3.48 4.25 -12.07
C PRO A 447 2.61 3.87 -13.29
N GLY A 448 3.21 3.78 -14.47
CA GLY A 448 2.53 3.49 -15.71
C GLY A 448 1.74 4.68 -16.27
N TRP A 449 0.69 4.38 -17.02
CA TRP A 449 -0.14 5.34 -17.73
C TRP A 449 -1.48 5.52 -17.04
N THR A 450 -1.50 6.37 -16.01
CA THR A 450 -2.68 6.68 -15.21
C THR A 450 -3.37 7.96 -15.71
N ALA A 451 -4.68 8.08 -15.48
CA ALA A 451 -5.42 9.30 -15.81
C ALA A 451 -5.04 10.50 -14.92
N THR A 452 -4.32 10.24 -13.83
CA THR A 452 -3.90 11.23 -12.85
C THR A 452 -2.47 11.76 -13.06
N GLY A 453 -1.69 11.13 -13.97
CA GLY A 453 -0.30 11.53 -14.25
C GLY A 453 0.74 11.09 -13.20
N GLY A 454 0.29 10.42 -12.14
CA GLY A 454 1.09 9.82 -11.08
C GLY A 454 0.44 8.54 -10.54
N GLU A 455 0.78 8.13 -9.32
CA GLU A 455 0.22 6.94 -8.68
C GLU A 455 -1.30 7.06 -8.50
N ASN A 456 -2.05 6.02 -8.88
CA ASN A 456 -3.48 5.89 -8.58
C ASN A 456 -3.71 5.00 -7.34
N TRP A 457 -4.98 4.73 -6.99
CA TRP A 457 -5.30 3.98 -5.77
C TRP A 457 -4.79 2.53 -5.77
N VAL A 458 -4.71 1.88 -6.95
CA VAL A 458 -4.16 0.52 -7.07
C VAL A 458 -2.65 0.52 -6.89
N ASP A 459 -1.96 1.57 -7.35
CA ASP A 459 -0.53 1.76 -7.13
C ASP A 459 -0.25 1.91 -5.62
N TYR A 460 -0.96 2.82 -4.94
CA TYR A 460 -0.82 3.03 -3.50
C TYR A 460 -1.23 1.78 -2.69
N GLY A 461 -2.32 1.12 -3.05
CA GLY A 461 -2.76 -0.12 -2.41
C GLY A 461 -1.72 -1.24 -2.55
N THR A 462 -1.05 -1.33 -3.69
CA THR A 462 -0.03 -2.35 -3.96
C THR A 462 1.31 -2.05 -3.29
N THR A 463 1.70 -0.78 -3.18
CA THR A 463 3.09 -0.38 -2.85
C THR A 463 3.25 0.38 -1.53
N VAL A 464 2.15 0.83 -0.93
CA VAL A 464 2.16 1.66 0.29
C VAL A 464 1.28 1.06 1.39
N TYR A 465 0.07 0.63 1.05
CA TYR A 465 -0.91 0.18 2.05
C TYR A 465 -1.08 -1.34 2.13
N ASN A 466 -0.26 -2.10 1.41
CA ASN A 466 -0.25 -3.56 1.45
C ASN A 466 0.36 -4.08 2.77
N LYS A 467 -0.17 -5.19 3.29
CA LYS A 467 0.38 -5.81 4.52
C LYS A 467 1.53 -6.78 4.28
N SER A 468 1.60 -7.32 3.07
CA SER A 468 2.65 -8.20 2.60
C SER A 468 2.83 -8.01 1.10
N LEU A 469 3.78 -8.71 0.46
CA LEU A 469 3.97 -8.60 -0.99
C LEU A 469 2.65 -8.88 -1.74
N VAL A 470 2.21 -7.90 -2.53
CA VAL A 470 1.09 -8.02 -3.46
C VAL A 470 1.63 -7.88 -4.88
N LEU A 471 1.31 -8.83 -5.75
CA LEU A 471 1.60 -8.81 -7.18
C LEU A 471 0.31 -8.47 -7.93
N THR A 472 0.27 -7.27 -8.50
CA THR A 472 -0.94 -6.69 -9.07
C THR A 472 -0.95 -6.79 -10.58
N TYR A 473 -1.93 -7.54 -11.10
CA TYR A 473 -2.26 -7.65 -12.51
C TYR A 473 -3.43 -6.73 -12.81
N ASN A 474 -3.14 -5.55 -13.35
CA ASN A 474 -4.15 -4.50 -13.53
C ASN A 474 -4.75 -4.47 -14.94
N PHE A 475 -5.87 -5.16 -15.14
CA PHE A 475 -6.56 -5.19 -16.43
C PHE A 475 -7.41 -3.96 -16.73
N ALA A 476 -7.52 -2.99 -15.80
CA ALA A 476 -8.34 -1.79 -15.99
C ALA A 476 -7.94 -0.98 -17.22
N TYR A 477 -8.94 -0.45 -17.93
CA TYR A 477 -8.74 0.29 -19.19
C TYR A 477 -9.60 1.55 -19.24
N GLY A 478 -8.99 2.68 -19.58
CA GLY A 478 -9.58 4.01 -19.57
C GLY A 478 -10.76 4.13 -20.52
N GLY A 479 -11.87 4.67 -20.00
CA GLY A 479 -13.13 4.79 -20.73
C GLY A 479 -13.95 3.50 -20.81
N ALA A 480 -13.53 2.42 -20.13
CA ALA A 480 -14.27 1.17 -20.10
C ALA A 480 -15.70 1.36 -19.56
N THR A 481 -16.65 0.76 -20.25
CA THR A 481 -18.00 0.48 -19.75
C THR A 481 -18.10 -0.97 -19.28
N ILE A 482 -19.19 -1.33 -18.63
CA ILE A 482 -19.43 -2.70 -18.16
C ILE A 482 -19.42 -3.68 -19.34
N ASP A 483 -20.22 -3.42 -20.37
CA ASP A 483 -20.33 -4.24 -21.56
C ASP A 483 -20.56 -3.35 -22.79
N ALA A 484 -19.68 -3.48 -23.78
CA ALA A 484 -19.72 -2.65 -24.99
C ALA A 484 -20.98 -2.84 -25.84
N ASN A 485 -21.70 -3.95 -25.71
CA ASN A 485 -22.96 -4.19 -26.41
C ASN A 485 -24.15 -3.49 -25.72
N LEU A 486 -24.03 -3.20 -24.43
CA LEU A 486 -25.06 -2.49 -23.65
C LEU A 486 -24.86 -0.98 -23.74
N VAL A 487 -23.66 -0.53 -23.36
CA VAL A 487 -23.25 0.86 -23.45
C VAL A 487 -21.90 0.87 -24.16
N PRO A 488 -21.85 1.32 -25.43
CA PRO A 488 -20.59 1.44 -26.14
C PRO A 488 -19.63 2.39 -25.40
N PRO A 489 -18.33 2.03 -25.26
CA PRO A 489 -17.31 2.97 -24.86
C PRO A 489 -17.20 4.13 -25.87
N TYR A 490 -16.44 5.17 -25.50
CA TYR A 490 -16.25 6.34 -26.35
C TYR A 490 -15.52 6.02 -27.69
N GLU A 491 -14.74 4.94 -27.71
CA GLU A 491 -14.07 4.39 -28.90
C GLU A 491 -14.19 2.86 -28.96
N PRO A 492 -14.38 2.24 -30.15
CA PRO A 492 -14.53 0.79 -30.29
C PRO A 492 -13.30 -0.05 -29.87
N THR A 493 -12.14 0.58 -29.69
CA THR A 493 -10.89 -0.06 -29.27
C THR A 493 -10.76 -0.16 -27.76
N VAL A 494 -11.60 0.53 -27.00
CA VAL A 494 -11.61 0.51 -25.54
C VAL A 494 -12.14 -0.83 -25.04
N ARG A 495 -11.39 -1.45 -24.11
CA ARG A 495 -11.72 -2.75 -23.52
C ARG A 495 -12.77 -2.58 -22.42
N SER A 496 -13.99 -3.08 -22.64
CA SER A 496 -15.03 -3.13 -21.61
C SER A 496 -14.64 -4.06 -20.46
N LEU A 497 -15.34 -4.01 -19.31
CA LEU A 497 -15.10 -4.98 -18.24
C LEU A 497 -15.24 -6.42 -18.73
N THR A 498 -16.22 -6.70 -19.58
CA THR A 498 -16.37 -8.00 -20.25
C THR A 498 -15.08 -8.41 -21.00
N ASP A 499 -14.47 -7.48 -21.76
CA ASP A 499 -13.22 -7.75 -22.48
C ASP A 499 -12.05 -7.98 -21.53
N GLN A 500 -11.93 -7.18 -20.47
CA GLN A 500 -10.86 -7.28 -19.48
C GLN A 500 -10.90 -8.65 -18.76
N VAL A 501 -12.09 -9.09 -18.35
CA VAL A 501 -12.29 -10.42 -17.74
C VAL A 501 -11.97 -11.53 -18.75
N ASN A 502 -12.39 -11.39 -20.02
CA ASN A 502 -12.07 -12.37 -21.06
C ASN A 502 -10.57 -12.46 -21.35
N ILE A 503 -9.84 -11.33 -21.29
CA ILE A 503 -8.37 -11.33 -21.43
C ILE A 503 -7.72 -12.08 -20.27
N PHE A 504 -8.18 -11.85 -19.03
CA PHE A 504 -7.72 -12.62 -17.87
C PHE A 504 -7.99 -14.11 -18.06
N LEU A 505 -9.24 -14.50 -18.32
CA LEU A 505 -9.65 -15.91 -18.48
C LEU A 505 -8.95 -16.61 -19.65
N GLY A 506 -8.62 -15.88 -20.72
CA GLY A 506 -7.89 -16.40 -21.88
C GLY A 506 -6.37 -16.41 -21.72
N SER A 507 -5.84 -15.95 -20.59
CA SER A 507 -4.41 -15.86 -20.34
C SER A 507 -3.89 -17.01 -19.48
N ALA A 508 -2.59 -17.29 -19.60
CA ALA A 508 -1.95 -18.32 -18.79
C ALA A 508 -2.06 -18.06 -17.28
N VAL A 509 -2.21 -16.80 -16.83
CA VAL A 509 -2.33 -16.51 -15.39
C VAL A 509 -3.63 -17.04 -14.79
N ALA A 510 -4.73 -17.14 -15.56
CA ALA A 510 -5.97 -17.73 -15.05
C ALA A 510 -5.84 -19.22 -14.74
N GLU A 511 -4.87 -19.91 -15.34
CA GLU A 511 -4.55 -21.32 -15.09
C GLU A 511 -3.63 -21.53 -13.88
N GLN A 512 -3.36 -20.47 -13.08
CA GLN A 512 -2.51 -20.51 -11.88
C GLN A 512 -1.12 -21.14 -12.16
N PRO A 513 -0.38 -20.61 -13.15
CA PRO A 513 0.88 -21.19 -13.57
C PRO A 513 1.90 -21.08 -12.44
N GLU A 514 2.98 -21.84 -12.50
CA GLU A 514 4.04 -21.80 -11.48
C GLU A 514 4.62 -20.38 -11.30
N SER A 515 4.60 -19.55 -12.35
CA SER A 515 5.02 -18.14 -12.33
C SER A 515 4.04 -17.18 -11.64
N ALA A 516 2.80 -17.60 -11.41
CA ALA A 516 1.75 -16.86 -10.71
C ALA A 516 0.79 -17.86 -10.02
N PRO A 517 1.25 -18.58 -8.99
CA PRO A 517 0.53 -19.67 -8.33
C PRO A 517 -0.45 -19.10 -7.30
N TRP A 518 -1.37 -18.27 -7.76
CA TRP A 518 -2.43 -17.74 -6.92
C TRP A 518 -3.48 -18.81 -6.61
N THR A 519 -4.20 -18.63 -5.51
CA THR A 519 -5.18 -19.53 -4.93
C THR A 519 -6.38 -18.72 -4.44
N SER A 520 -7.46 -19.40 -4.06
CA SER A 520 -8.61 -18.76 -3.42
C SER A 520 -8.25 -18.02 -2.13
N GLU A 521 -7.19 -18.42 -1.44
CA GLU A 521 -6.80 -17.84 -0.15
C GLU A 521 -5.95 -16.58 -0.32
N ASN A 522 -5.14 -16.47 -1.38
CA ASN A 522 -4.19 -15.37 -1.57
C ASN A 522 -4.52 -14.41 -2.73
N ALA A 523 -5.63 -14.62 -3.44
CA ALA A 523 -6.04 -13.76 -4.55
C ALA A 523 -7.21 -12.82 -4.21
N LEU A 524 -7.05 -11.54 -4.51
CA LEU A 524 -8.09 -10.50 -4.50
C LEU A 524 -8.46 -10.08 -5.92
N PHE A 525 -9.76 -9.98 -6.19
CA PHE A 525 -10.30 -9.49 -7.46
C PHE A 525 -11.04 -8.17 -7.20
N SER A 526 -10.52 -7.05 -7.71
CA SER A 526 -11.18 -5.75 -7.51
C SER A 526 -11.88 -5.24 -8.77
N ILE A 527 -13.04 -4.61 -8.60
CA ILE A 527 -13.82 -4.04 -9.69
C ILE A 527 -14.22 -2.60 -9.34
N TRP A 528 -13.76 -1.63 -10.14
CA TRP A 528 -14.25 -0.26 -10.12
C TRP A 528 -14.68 0.19 -11.52
N ILE A 529 -15.99 0.16 -11.77
CA ILE A 529 -16.59 0.37 -13.09
C ILE A 529 -17.96 1.04 -12.94
N GLY A 530 -18.49 1.61 -14.03
CA GLY A 530 -19.83 2.19 -14.11
C GLY A 530 -19.84 3.70 -14.31
N ILE A 531 -18.70 4.38 -14.12
CA ILE A 531 -18.56 5.83 -14.33
C ILE A 531 -18.88 6.18 -15.79
N ASN A 532 -18.24 5.47 -16.74
CA ASN A 532 -18.48 5.69 -18.16
C ASN A 532 -19.86 5.20 -18.62
N ASP A 533 -20.47 4.22 -17.94
CA ASP A 533 -21.82 3.76 -18.27
C ASP A 533 -22.85 4.86 -17.99
N ILE A 534 -22.74 5.56 -16.84
CA ILE A 534 -23.59 6.71 -16.51
C ILE A 534 -23.36 7.86 -17.50
N GLY A 535 -22.09 8.18 -17.78
CA GLY A 535 -21.73 9.25 -18.71
C GLY A 535 -22.16 8.98 -20.16
N ASN A 536 -21.80 7.82 -20.72
CA ASN A 536 -22.08 7.49 -22.13
C ASN A 536 -23.56 7.23 -22.38
N SER A 537 -24.28 6.73 -21.38
CA SER A 537 -25.72 6.57 -21.50
C SER A 537 -26.48 7.89 -21.39
N TRP A 538 -25.85 9.00 -20.94
CA TRP A 538 -26.50 10.27 -20.62
C TRP A 538 -27.43 10.82 -21.71
N TYR A 539 -27.07 10.67 -22.98
CA TYR A 539 -27.86 11.17 -24.10
C TYR A 539 -28.83 10.14 -24.71
N LEU A 540 -28.84 8.90 -24.20
CA LEU A 540 -29.74 7.84 -24.66
C LEU A 540 -31.13 8.03 -24.04
N GLY A 541 -32.17 7.95 -24.89
CA GLY A 541 -33.57 8.01 -24.45
C GLY A 541 -34.11 6.68 -23.91
N GLY A 542 -35.06 6.73 -22.97
CA GLY A 542 -35.66 5.57 -22.31
C GLY A 542 -35.95 5.84 -20.83
N ASP A 543 -36.73 4.98 -20.17
CA ASP A 543 -36.88 5.03 -18.71
C ASP A 543 -35.68 4.33 -18.07
N ARG A 544 -34.89 5.09 -17.30
CA ARG A 544 -33.65 4.63 -16.66
C ARG A 544 -33.89 3.94 -15.30
N ASP A 545 -35.11 4.03 -14.78
CA ASP A 545 -35.58 3.32 -13.60
C ASP A 545 -36.61 2.23 -13.91
N ALA A 546 -37.09 2.13 -15.16
CA ALA A 546 -38.00 1.07 -15.59
C ALA A 546 -37.37 -0.32 -15.50
N CYS A 547 -37.64 -1.00 -14.39
CA CYS A 547 -37.79 -2.45 -14.36
C CYS A 547 -39.05 -2.90 -15.14
N ARG A 548 -39.22 -2.48 -16.40
CA ARG A 548 -40.32 -2.95 -17.26
C ARG A 548 -39.94 -3.10 -18.73
N ILE A 549 -39.96 -4.38 -19.13
CA ILE A 549 -40.43 -4.90 -20.41
C ILE A 549 -39.60 -4.48 -21.64
N ARG A 550 -38.51 -5.22 -21.87
CA ARG A 550 -38.28 -5.80 -23.20
C ARG A 550 -38.30 -7.32 -23.12
N PRO A 551 -38.97 -8.02 -24.04
CA PRO A 551 -39.12 -9.47 -23.97
C PRO A 551 -37.73 -10.14 -24.05
N ARG A 552 -37.42 -10.93 -23.02
CA ARG A 552 -36.44 -12.04 -23.01
C ARG A 552 -34.95 -11.77 -23.29
N ALA A 553 -34.52 -10.56 -23.69
CA ALA A 553 -33.09 -10.24 -23.87
C ALA A 553 -32.51 -9.40 -22.70
N ALA A 554 -33.14 -8.27 -22.36
CA ALA A 554 -32.58 -7.32 -21.38
C ALA A 554 -32.69 -7.73 -19.90
N ALA A 555 -33.41 -8.81 -19.57
CA ALA A 555 -33.54 -9.30 -18.19
C ALA A 555 -32.39 -10.25 -17.79
N ARG A 556 -31.41 -10.49 -18.68
CA ARG A 556 -30.23 -11.33 -18.41
C ARG A 556 -28.96 -10.53 -18.12
N GLU A 557 -28.98 -9.20 -18.25
CA GLU A 557 -27.75 -8.43 -18.47
C GLU A 557 -27.61 -7.21 -17.53
N PHE A 558 -27.76 -7.46 -16.23
CA PHE A 558 -27.14 -6.62 -15.20
C PHE A 558 -26.36 -7.58 -14.29
N LEU A 559 -25.12 -7.84 -14.73
CA LEU A 559 -24.14 -8.86 -14.31
C LEU A 559 -24.70 -10.08 -13.59
N ASP A 560 -24.72 -11.21 -14.30
CA ASP A 560 -24.59 -12.51 -13.67
C ASP A 560 -23.09 -12.76 -13.46
N PHE A 561 -22.55 -12.33 -12.31
CA PHE A 561 -21.15 -12.57 -11.88
C PHE A 561 -20.84 -14.06 -11.63
N THR A 562 -21.78 -14.95 -11.94
CA THR A 562 -21.54 -16.40 -12.06
C THR A 562 -20.38 -16.72 -12.99
N THR A 563 -20.02 -15.84 -13.94
CA THR A 563 -18.92 -16.03 -14.91
C THR A 563 -17.51 -16.07 -14.29
N LEU A 564 -17.26 -15.39 -13.16
CA LEU A 564 -15.95 -15.41 -12.46
C LEU A 564 -15.83 -16.58 -11.46
N VAL A 565 -16.96 -17.13 -11.00
CA VAL A 565 -17.03 -18.30 -10.10
C VAL A 565 -17.26 -19.61 -10.86
N ARG A 566 -17.82 -19.55 -12.08
CA ARG A 566 -18.11 -20.69 -12.96
C ARG A 566 -17.90 -20.25 -14.41
N GLY A 567 -16.78 -20.65 -15.00
CA GLY A 567 -16.43 -20.31 -16.38
C GLY A 567 -17.61 -20.46 -17.36
N VAL A 568 -17.74 -19.44 -18.22
CA VAL A 568 -18.49 -19.37 -19.48
C VAL A 568 -19.48 -20.52 -19.74
N THR A 569 -20.79 -20.21 -19.71
CA THR A 569 -21.66 -20.61 -20.82
C THR A 569 -22.92 -19.74 -20.91
N MET A 570 -23.07 -19.03 -22.02
CA MET A 570 -24.37 -18.96 -22.70
C MET A 570 -24.12 -19.06 -24.22
N ASN A 571 -24.33 -20.26 -24.76
CA ASN A 571 -24.55 -20.43 -26.20
C ASN A 571 -26.00 -20.04 -26.54
N SER A 572 -26.19 -19.26 -27.60
CA SER A 572 -27.35 -19.42 -28.47
C SER A 572 -26.85 -19.68 -29.89
N ASP A 573 -27.05 -20.94 -30.33
CA ASP A 573 -27.09 -21.42 -31.71
C ASP A 573 -25.76 -21.82 -32.40
N GLY A 574 -25.15 -22.89 -31.87
CA GLY A 574 -24.51 -24.00 -32.61
C GLY A 574 -23.50 -23.72 -33.73
N LEU A 575 -22.20 -23.94 -33.45
CA LEU A 575 -21.36 -24.82 -34.27
C LEU A 575 -20.09 -25.30 -33.51
N SER A 576 -20.16 -26.55 -33.04
CA SER A 576 -19.07 -27.52 -32.81
C SER A 576 -17.70 -27.06 -32.26
N ALA A 577 -17.53 -27.32 -30.96
CA ALA A 577 -16.39 -27.99 -30.33
C ALA A 577 -14.96 -27.64 -30.79
N ALA A 578 -14.28 -26.83 -29.98
CA ALA A 578 -12.85 -26.96 -29.76
C ALA A 578 -12.51 -26.66 -28.28
N MET A 579 -12.29 -27.76 -27.57
CA MET A 579 -11.54 -27.90 -26.31
C MET A 579 -12.27 -27.61 -24.99
N ILE A 580 -12.10 -28.57 -24.09
CA ILE A 580 -12.81 -28.83 -22.84
C ILE A 580 -12.15 -28.05 -21.70
N SER A 581 -12.95 -27.36 -20.87
CA SER A 581 -13.02 -27.50 -19.40
C SER A 581 -14.13 -26.56 -18.90
N SER A 582 -15.23 -26.97 -18.25
CA SER A 582 -15.34 -27.42 -16.86
C SER A 582 -14.49 -26.61 -15.86
N ASP A 583 -15.21 -25.89 -14.99
CA ASP A 583 -14.87 -25.56 -13.59
C ASP A 583 -14.19 -24.21 -13.31
N ASP A 584 -14.89 -23.37 -12.53
CA ASP A 584 -14.38 -22.45 -11.50
C ASP A 584 -12.86 -22.22 -11.44
N VAL A 585 -12.43 -20.99 -11.74
CA VAL A 585 -11.00 -20.60 -11.75
C VAL A 585 -10.43 -20.39 -10.34
N GLY A 586 -11.24 -20.44 -9.29
CA GLY A 586 -10.79 -20.31 -7.89
C GLY A 586 -10.85 -18.90 -7.31
N ALA A 587 -11.45 -17.93 -8.00
CA ALA A 587 -11.64 -16.58 -7.45
C ALA A 587 -12.62 -16.62 -6.26
N ARG A 588 -12.19 -16.15 -5.08
CA ARG A 588 -13.00 -16.17 -3.84
C ARG A 588 -13.08 -14.87 -3.07
N ASN A 589 -12.20 -13.90 -3.31
CA ASN A 589 -12.22 -12.63 -2.59
C ASN A 589 -12.42 -11.50 -3.58
N PHE A 590 -13.45 -10.71 -3.35
CA PHE A 590 -13.87 -9.69 -4.30
C PHE A 590 -14.05 -8.35 -3.61
N LEU A 591 -13.37 -7.33 -4.12
CA LEU A 591 -13.54 -5.93 -3.71
C LEU A 591 -14.32 -5.18 -4.80
N TRP A 592 -15.44 -4.58 -4.44
CA TRP A 592 -16.14 -3.64 -5.31
C TRP A 592 -15.91 -2.22 -4.86
N VAL A 593 -15.87 -1.33 -5.83
CA VAL A 593 -15.92 0.11 -5.61
C VAL A 593 -17.11 0.65 -6.38
N ASN A 594 -18.02 1.34 -5.68
CA ASN A 594 -19.21 1.93 -6.30
C ASN A 594 -18.85 3.22 -7.08
N VAL A 595 -19.80 3.83 -7.77
CA VAL A 595 -19.54 5.03 -8.57
C VAL A 595 -19.37 6.26 -7.66
N PRO A 596 -18.26 7.03 -7.78
CA PRO A 596 -18.03 8.24 -7.00
C PRO A 596 -19.02 9.36 -7.40
N PRO A 597 -19.10 10.48 -6.66
CA PRO A 597 -20.04 11.55 -6.92
C PRO A 597 -19.56 12.41 -8.11
N VAL A 598 -19.51 11.84 -9.32
CA VAL A 598 -18.97 12.47 -10.52
C VAL A 598 -19.75 13.70 -10.98
N GLN A 599 -20.99 13.88 -10.48
CA GLN A 599 -21.74 15.12 -10.65
C GLN A 599 -21.06 16.35 -10.00
N ARG A 600 -20.07 16.12 -9.13
CA ARG A 600 -19.26 17.16 -8.47
C ARG A 600 -17.94 17.43 -9.18
N THR A 601 -17.65 16.77 -10.30
CA THR A 601 -16.43 17.03 -11.09
C THR A 601 -16.45 18.45 -11.67
N PRO A 602 -15.27 19.10 -11.82
CA PRO A 602 -15.20 20.42 -12.45
C PRO A 602 -15.86 20.48 -13.84
N ALA A 603 -15.75 19.40 -14.62
CA ALA A 603 -16.40 19.28 -15.93
C ALA A 603 -17.93 19.40 -15.82
N VAL A 604 -18.56 18.67 -14.91
CA VAL A 604 -20.02 18.72 -14.72
C VAL A 604 -20.45 20.07 -14.13
N LEU A 605 -19.70 20.59 -13.15
CA LEU A 605 -19.99 21.88 -12.52
C LEU A 605 -19.92 23.06 -13.50
N SER A 606 -19.12 22.95 -14.56
CA SER A 606 -19.01 23.98 -15.60
C SER A 606 -20.29 24.20 -16.42
N SER A 607 -21.21 23.23 -16.45
CA SER A 607 -22.40 23.25 -17.31
C SER A 607 -23.53 24.21 -16.83
N SER A 608 -23.44 24.75 -15.61
CA SER A 608 -24.45 25.62 -14.94
C SER A 608 -25.87 25.06 -14.81
N ASP A 609 -26.13 23.82 -15.26
CA ASP A 609 -27.44 23.15 -15.18
C ASP A 609 -27.55 22.31 -13.90
N THR A 610 -28.05 22.95 -12.84
CA THR A 610 -28.29 22.31 -11.55
C THR A 610 -29.30 21.16 -11.62
N ASN A 611 -30.23 21.16 -12.59
CA ASN A 611 -31.20 20.07 -12.71
C ASN A 611 -30.53 18.81 -13.25
N SER A 612 -29.60 18.96 -14.20
CA SER A 612 -28.79 17.84 -14.69
C SER A 612 -27.87 17.29 -13.60
N GLN A 613 -27.30 18.14 -12.75
CA GLN A 613 -26.46 17.71 -11.62
C GLN A 613 -27.25 16.89 -10.57
N GLU A 614 -28.44 17.35 -10.18
CA GLU A 614 -29.31 16.61 -9.25
C GLU A 614 -29.84 15.31 -9.88
N LEU A 615 -30.12 15.31 -11.18
CA LEU A 615 -30.50 14.08 -11.88
C LEU A 615 -29.35 13.07 -11.94
N GLU A 616 -28.14 13.52 -12.26
CA GLU A 616 -26.95 12.66 -12.29
C GLU A 616 -26.66 12.07 -10.91
N LYS A 617 -26.77 12.88 -9.85
CA LYS A 617 -26.72 12.42 -8.46
C LYS A 617 -27.71 11.27 -8.21
N SER A 618 -28.98 11.46 -8.55
CA SER A 618 -30.02 10.45 -8.35
C SER A 618 -29.76 9.18 -9.15
N VAL A 619 -29.19 9.29 -10.36
CA VAL A 619 -28.82 8.15 -11.19
C VAL A 619 -27.65 7.37 -10.59
N ILE A 620 -26.64 8.07 -10.06
CA ILE A 620 -25.49 7.47 -9.38
C ILE A 620 -25.93 6.73 -8.12
N GLU A 621 -26.74 7.36 -7.27
CA GLU A 621 -27.30 6.74 -6.06
C GLU A 621 -28.13 5.49 -6.41
N GLY A 622 -28.95 5.56 -7.45
CA GLY A 622 -29.72 4.43 -7.95
C GLY A 622 -28.84 3.30 -8.51
N PHE A 623 -27.75 3.63 -9.21
CA PHE A 623 -26.78 2.64 -9.69
C PHE A 623 -26.05 1.95 -8.52
N ASN A 624 -25.54 2.73 -7.56
CA ASN A 624 -24.81 2.23 -6.40
C ASN A 624 -25.68 1.29 -5.54
N SER A 625 -26.95 1.65 -5.30
CA SER A 625 -27.90 0.79 -4.58
C SER A 625 -28.19 -0.53 -5.33
N LYS A 626 -28.31 -0.47 -6.66
CA LYS A 626 -28.47 -1.68 -7.50
C LYS A 626 -27.21 -2.55 -7.47
N LEU A 627 -26.02 -1.96 -7.46
CA LEU A 627 -24.74 -2.67 -7.34
C LEU A 627 -24.63 -3.40 -5.99
N GLU A 628 -24.93 -2.71 -4.88
CA GLU A 628 -24.94 -3.32 -3.53
C GLU A 628 -25.90 -4.51 -3.45
N THR A 629 -27.12 -4.35 -3.96
CA THR A 629 -28.11 -5.44 -4.03
C THR A 629 -27.56 -6.65 -4.80
N LYS A 630 -26.80 -6.40 -5.87
CA LYS A 630 -26.17 -7.45 -6.68
C LYS A 630 -25.02 -8.14 -5.97
N ILE A 631 -24.20 -7.39 -5.23
CA ILE A 631 -23.11 -7.95 -4.41
C ILE A 631 -23.68 -8.86 -3.32
N GLU A 632 -24.74 -8.43 -2.62
CA GLU A 632 -25.39 -9.25 -1.59
C GLU A 632 -26.04 -10.51 -2.18
N ALA A 633 -26.71 -10.40 -3.33
CA ALA A 633 -27.23 -11.57 -4.03
C ALA A 633 -26.11 -12.53 -4.49
N PHE A 634 -24.98 -11.98 -4.94
CA PHE A 634 -23.81 -12.77 -5.34
C PHE A 634 -23.20 -13.53 -4.17
N LYS A 635 -23.04 -12.87 -3.01
CA LYS A 635 -22.61 -13.50 -1.75
C LYS A 635 -23.60 -14.57 -1.27
N ALA A 636 -24.90 -14.30 -1.33
CA ALA A 636 -25.94 -15.24 -0.92
C ALA A 636 -25.96 -16.52 -1.80
N ASN A 637 -25.66 -16.37 -3.09
CA ASN A 637 -25.65 -17.48 -4.04
C ASN A 637 -24.33 -18.26 -4.08
N ASN A 638 -23.25 -17.73 -3.48
CA ASN A 638 -21.93 -18.36 -3.45
C ASN A 638 -21.38 -18.32 -2.02
N SER A 639 -21.68 -19.34 -1.22
CA SER A 639 -21.35 -19.34 0.22
C SER A 639 -19.86 -19.38 0.55
N ASP A 640 -19.01 -19.68 -0.43
CA ASP A 640 -17.57 -19.85 -0.30
C ASP A 640 -16.77 -18.61 -0.69
N ILE A 641 -17.41 -17.49 -1.05
CA ILE A 641 -16.74 -16.22 -1.38
C ILE A 641 -16.76 -15.24 -0.21
N SER A 642 -15.80 -14.31 -0.23
CA SER A 642 -15.78 -13.09 0.57
C SER A 642 -16.00 -11.87 -0.33
N THR A 643 -16.82 -10.94 0.14
CA THR A 643 -17.14 -9.69 -0.56
C THR A 643 -16.80 -8.48 0.30
N TYR A 644 -16.17 -7.49 -0.31
CA TYR A 644 -15.79 -6.22 0.30
C TYR A 644 -16.31 -5.08 -0.58
N LEU A 645 -16.76 -3.98 0.01
CA LEU A 645 -17.24 -2.82 -0.72
C LEU A 645 -16.58 -1.57 -0.16
N TYR A 646 -15.88 -0.84 -1.02
CA TYR A 646 -15.50 0.54 -0.76
C TYR A 646 -16.56 1.47 -1.36
N ASP A 647 -17.19 2.26 -0.50
CA ASP A 647 -18.14 3.30 -0.90
C ASP A 647 -17.38 4.56 -1.30
N SER A 648 -16.96 4.62 -2.57
CA SER A 648 -16.29 5.80 -3.12
C SER A 648 -17.19 7.03 -3.16
N TYR A 649 -18.52 6.85 -3.21
CA TYR A 649 -19.46 7.96 -3.12
C TYR A 649 -19.29 8.70 -1.78
N VAL A 650 -19.27 7.95 -0.68
CA VAL A 650 -19.05 8.47 0.67
C VAL A 650 -17.63 9.02 0.83
N GLY A 651 -16.61 8.26 0.38
CA GLY A 651 -15.20 8.65 0.49
C GLY A 651 -14.90 10.00 -0.20
N PHE A 652 -15.32 10.16 -1.45
CA PHE A 652 -15.19 11.43 -2.16
C PHE A 652 -16.02 12.54 -1.51
N THR A 653 -17.25 12.27 -1.09
CA THR A 653 -18.11 13.28 -0.46
C THR A 653 -17.47 13.85 0.80
N LYS A 654 -16.89 12.97 1.64
CA LYS A 654 -16.15 13.35 2.86
C LYS A 654 -15.02 14.34 2.57
N ILE A 655 -14.22 14.08 1.53
CA ILE A 655 -13.11 14.95 1.15
C ILE A 655 -13.60 16.24 0.48
N LEU A 656 -14.54 16.14 -0.45
CA LEU A 656 -15.03 17.29 -1.21
C LEU A 656 -15.88 18.26 -0.38
N ASP A 657 -16.44 17.81 0.75
CA ASP A 657 -17.18 18.67 1.69
C ASP A 657 -16.25 19.47 2.62
N ASP A 658 -15.04 18.96 2.89
CA ASP A 658 -14.03 19.64 3.71
C ASP A 658 -12.60 19.49 3.14
N PRO A 659 -12.35 19.99 1.91
CA PRO A 659 -11.08 19.72 1.19
C PRO A 659 -9.86 20.22 1.96
N THR A 660 -9.99 21.33 2.70
CA THR A 660 -8.89 21.94 3.45
C THR A 660 -8.37 21.08 4.58
N SER A 661 -9.24 20.29 5.23
CA SER A 661 -8.81 19.34 6.28
C SER A 661 -8.00 18.18 5.72
N TYR A 662 -8.11 17.92 4.41
CA TYR A 662 -7.35 16.89 3.70
C TYR A 662 -6.12 17.45 2.97
N GLY A 663 -5.82 18.74 3.15
CA GLY A 663 -4.69 19.42 2.50
C GLY A 663 -5.00 19.95 1.09
N PHE A 664 -6.26 19.86 0.62
CA PHE A 664 -6.67 20.41 -0.66
C PHE A 664 -7.21 21.84 -0.50
N ARG A 665 -6.84 22.73 -1.40
CA ARG A 665 -7.25 24.15 -1.30
C ARG A 665 -8.77 24.34 -1.45
N ASP A 666 -9.40 23.56 -2.32
CA ASP A 666 -10.83 23.59 -2.61
C ASP A 666 -11.26 22.33 -3.40
N ALA A 667 -12.57 22.20 -3.63
CA ALA A 667 -13.19 21.02 -4.26
C ALA A 667 -13.40 21.16 -5.79
N THR A 668 -12.89 22.21 -6.43
CA THR A 668 -13.24 22.59 -7.82
C THR A 668 -12.05 22.93 -8.71
N THR A 669 -10.95 23.39 -8.13
CA THR A 669 -9.70 23.68 -8.83
C THR A 669 -9.13 22.36 -9.34
N TYR A 670 -8.69 22.36 -10.60
CA TYR A 670 -7.99 21.23 -11.21
C TYR A 670 -6.67 21.64 -11.85
N GLY A 671 -5.76 20.68 -11.97
CA GLY A 671 -4.43 20.86 -12.56
C GLY A 671 -3.32 20.27 -11.69
N GLU A 672 -2.12 20.82 -11.83
CA GLU A 672 -0.92 20.32 -11.14
C GLU A 672 -0.76 20.96 -9.76
N GLY A 673 -0.58 20.15 -8.71
CA GLY A 673 -0.26 20.62 -7.35
C GLY A 673 -0.61 19.62 -6.25
N GLU A 674 0.18 19.64 -5.17
CA GLU A 674 -0.02 18.79 -3.97
C GLU A 674 -1.33 19.12 -3.23
N ASP A 675 -1.79 20.37 -3.33
CA ASP A 675 -3.00 20.88 -2.71
C ASP A 675 -4.22 20.89 -3.66
N ILE A 676 -4.16 20.15 -4.78
CA ILE A 676 -5.24 20.07 -5.77
C ILE A 676 -5.88 18.67 -5.74
N PHE A 677 -7.20 18.60 -5.51
CA PHE A 677 -7.94 17.34 -5.49
C PHE A 677 -8.12 16.75 -6.90
N TRP A 678 -8.37 17.59 -7.91
CA TRP A 678 -8.68 17.18 -9.28
C TRP A 678 -7.44 17.32 -10.19
N GLY A 679 -6.90 16.22 -10.71
CA GLY A 679 -5.74 16.28 -11.62
C GLY A 679 -6.09 16.86 -12.99
N ASN A 680 -7.31 16.62 -13.45
CA ASN A 680 -7.95 17.27 -14.58
C ASN A 680 -9.41 17.57 -14.25
N ASP A 681 -10.21 18.06 -15.19
CA ASP A 681 -11.59 18.43 -14.93
C ASP A 681 -12.54 17.25 -14.63
N TYR A 682 -12.06 16.01 -14.66
CA TYR A 682 -12.88 14.82 -14.43
C TYR A 682 -12.27 13.78 -13.46
N HIS A 683 -10.94 13.70 -13.35
CA HIS A 683 -10.23 12.68 -12.59
C HIS A 683 -9.55 13.26 -11.35
N PRO A 684 -9.57 12.55 -10.20
CA PRO A 684 -8.83 12.96 -9.01
C PRO A 684 -7.31 12.95 -9.26
N SER A 685 -6.57 13.75 -8.50
CA SER A 685 -5.12 13.82 -8.50
C SER A 685 -4.51 12.60 -7.78
N SER A 686 -3.21 12.37 -7.95
CA SER A 686 -2.52 11.28 -7.25
C SER A 686 -2.61 11.45 -5.73
N TYR A 687 -2.62 12.70 -5.24
CA TYR A 687 -2.78 13.02 -3.83
C TYR A 687 -4.17 12.66 -3.30
N ALA A 688 -5.22 12.83 -4.11
CA ALA A 688 -6.56 12.35 -3.78
C ALA A 688 -6.62 10.81 -3.81
N HIS A 689 -6.02 10.17 -4.81
CA HIS A 689 -5.95 8.71 -4.90
C HIS A 689 -5.26 8.05 -3.70
N LYS A 690 -4.32 8.74 -3.04
CA LYS A 690 -3.70 8.27 -1.79
C LYS A 690 -4.73 8.04 -0.67
N TYR A 691 -5.69 8.95 -0.48
CA TYR A 691 -6.74 8.81 0.53
C TYR A 691 -7.74 7.70 0.15
N LEU A 692 -8.06 7.57 -1.14
CA LEU A 692 -8.93 6.49 -1.61
C LEU A 692 -8.31 5.12 -1.37
N ALA A 693 -6.99 4.99 -1.57
CA ALA A 693 -6.27 3.76 -1.26
C ALA A 693 -6.17 3.49 0.25
N GLU A 694 -6.06 4.54 1.08
CA GLU A 694 -6.09 4.43 2.54
C GLU A 694 -7.45 3.91 3.02
N ASP A 695 -8.56 4.47 2.52
CA ASP A 695 -9.90 3.99 2.82
C ASP A 695 -10.11 2.52 2.38
N VAL A 696 -9.61 2.15 1.20
CA VAL A 696 -9.65 0.75 0.72
C VAL A 696 -8.85 -0.17 1.64
N ALA A 697 -7.67 0.27 2.10
CA ALA A 697 -6.87 -0.50 3.04
C ALA A 697 -7.57 -0.69 4.38
N GLU A 698 -8.36 0.31 4.83
CA GLU A 698 -9.22 0.18 6.00
C GLU A 698 -10.34 -0.85 5.78
N VAL A 699 -10.99 -0.85 4.61
CA VAL A 699 -11.98 -1.89 4.23
C VAL A 699 -11.36 -3.29 4.25
N LEU A 700 -10.08 -3.40 3.90
CA LEU A 700 -9.32 -4.65 3.85
C LEU A 700 -8.50 -4.91 5.12
N ALA A 701 -8.68 -4.14 6.20
CA ALA A 701 -7.80 -4.15 7.39
C ALA A 701 -7.72 -5.49 8.13
N ASP A 702 -8.74 -6.34 8.02
CA ASP A 702 -8.76 -7.68 8.62
C ASP A 702 -8.39 -8.81 7.64
N THR A 703 -7.98 -8.45 6.42
CA THR A 703 -7.57 -9.39 5.37
C THR A 703 -6.04 -9.49 5.25
N ILE A 704 -5.54 -10.33 4.35
CA ILE A 704 -4.10 -10.44 4.06
C ILE A 704 -3.60 -9.41 3.04
N TRP A 705 -4.50 -8.70 2.37
CA TRP A 705 -4.18 -7.69 1.36
C TRP A 705 -3.84 -6.36 2.01
#